data_AF-A0A521G244-F1
#
_entry.id   AF-A0A521G244-F1
#
_cell.length_a   1.000
_cell.length_b   1.000
_cell.length_c   1.000
_cell.angle_alpha   90.00
_cell.angle_beta   90.00
_cell.angle_gamma   90.00
#
_symmetry.space_group_name_H-M   'P 1'
#
loop_
_entity.id
_entity.type
_entity.pdbx_description
1 polymer ?
#
loop_
_entity_poly.entity_id
_entity_poly.type
_entity_poly.pdbx_seq_one_letter_code
_entity_poly.pdbx_strand_id
1 'polypeptide(L)'
;MNRFVGMWGDRDDMRDSSSWVKNIRYSEWAMKNACTITVASSMQLDNIIWLPDETKAILFDMDGVLLDSLGLDLSLCGELLKKHLGKPVNLSKEFIRSIFAYHPPEFWRRIFAFVETEHSIAAADSVQDAVLAEYNQVRNESVFPVNPGIVEILAACRAQGIKTAVVSNNPTEDVRKIVTQSGIAAYFDLIVGNDLHNLRPKPAPDTYIYAANLFEVPPSQCAVIEDSLLGAESGSKAGCFTIGVATGGTTFAALEQADFIRRVYSAFLPNQISLHFGTPTKKKLLTPNDFVSHMVEHIAWRMGCGIDLFWNSNDWPQLGFALGRAIAEFPRRTESGAALGMIDDGSAEVAVAFAAEPDFLIETVEQLDPTWFFGLRCEQLASSAPLLELLRGLTQGLQARLHVRICGVEDPHHAWEGVFRSVGIALSKMFAPEMPTAQADAASGKAAPAHGIVVEELSEQAAAVVRTTAESRVRVAVNCAEHWPGTYSFKVGPSIQVSGFGGLLEAMAQEAGFTLAVDFVAERLSSSHVVTEDIGLVLGKTLKELLILRMNSYGVNGAGSSVSMAEDLASQPVSVGVSVEGRKFVKFVPFSEPYSVFRQRFLLGQDVFGGLFSEDLDDFLDGLAGGLDCSIMIHIRENIDPAEGWLLLFRQLGRALQEVFQENPCRKGIPPGVKATLC
;
A
#
# COMPACT_ATOMS: atom_id res chain seq x y z
N MET A 1 -11.88 13.28 45.37
CA MET A 1 -11.87 14.71 45.77
C MET A 1 -11.62 15.51 44.50
N ASN A 2 -12.63 15.62 43.64
CA ASN A 2 -13.63 16.69 43.52
C ASN A 2 -13.13 17.96 42.81
N ARG A 3 -13.95 18.37 41.82
CA ARG A 3 -14.00 19.60 41.00
C ARG A 3 -13.31 19.43 39.63
N PHE A 4 -13.99 19.47 38.48
CA PHE A 4 -15.16 20.28 38.10
C PHE A 4 -16.19 19.49 37.26
N VAL A 5 -17.45 19.62 37.65
CA VAL A 5 -18.67 19.40 36.84
C VAL A 5 -19.32 20.77 36.70
N GLY A 6 -19.83 21.09 35.51
CA GLY A 6 -20.84 22.13 35.34
C GLY A 6 -20.67 22.98 34.09
N MET A 7 -21.37 22.64 33.01
CA MET A 7 -22.52 23.40 32.52
C MET A 7 -23.04 22.75 31.23
N TRP A 8 -23.99 21.83 31.41
CA TRP A 8 -25.00 21.52 30.39
C TRP A 8 -26.08 22.60 30.48
N GLY A 9 -26.45 23.17 29.34
CA GLY A 9 -27.67 23.95 29.18
C GLY A 9 -28.55 23.24 28.17
N ASP A 10 -29.65 22.67 28.64
CA ASP A 10 -30.76 22.22 27.80
C ASP A 10 -31.38 23.39 27.04
N ARG A 11 -31.71 23.16 25.76
CA ARG A 11 -32.99 23.55 25.17
C ARG A 11 -33.18 22.86 23.82
N ASP A 12 -34.13 21.94 23.81
CA ASP A 12 -34.98 21.66 22.65
C ASP A 12 -35.47 22.97 22.03
N ASP A 13 -35.06 23.26 20.80
CA ASP A 13 -35.93 23.84 19.76
C ASP A 13 -35.19 23.88 18.41
N MET A 14 -35.65 23.05 17.47
CA MET A 14 -35.85 23.32 16.04
C MET A 14 -35.65 22.04 15.21
N ARG A 15 -36.79 21.37 14.99
CA ARG A 15 -37.07 20.65 13.74
C ARG A 15 -37.20 21.69 12.62
N ASP A 16 -36.22 21.76 11.73
CA ASP A 16 -36.38 22.15 10.31
C ASP A 16 -35.03 21.90 9.62
N SER A 17 -34.86 20.75 8.95
CA SER A 17 -35.12 20.51 7.52
C SER A 17 -33.96 20.93 6.60
N SER A 18 -33.31 19.90 6.03
CA SER A 18 -32.62 19.87 4.73
C SER A 18 -31.39 20.77 4.48
N SER A 19 -30.36 20.14 3.90
CA SER A 19 -29.06 20.67 3.44
C SER A 19 -27.99 20.78 4.53
N TRP A 20 -26.73 20.49 4.18
CA TRP A 20 -25.52 20.40 5.02
C TRP A 20 -25.02 19.01 5.46
N VAL A 21 -25.10 18.01 4.58
CA VAL A 21 -24.08 16.96 4.50
C VAL A 21 -23.99 16.59 3.02
N LYS A 22 -22.80 16.65 2.40
CA LYS A 22 -22.35 15.79 1.26
C LYS A 22 -21.16 16.40 0.52
N ASN A 23 -20.18 15.53 0.24
CA ASN A 23 -19.02 15.70 -0.65
C ASN A 23 -17.90 16.61 -0.12
N ILE A 24 -16.89 16.03 0.52
CA ILE A 24 -15.60 16.71 0.65
C ILE A 24 -14.90 16.58 -0.70
N ARG A 25 -14.93 17.65 -1.51
CA ARG A 25 -13.85 17.81 -2.48
C ARG A 25 -12.59 18.02 -1.66
N TYR A 26 -11.61 17.14 -1.78
CA TYR A 26 -10.34 17.27 -1.05
C TYR A 26 -9.71 18.66 -1.19
N SER A 27 -10.04 19.43 -2.24
CA SER A 27 -9.68 20.85 -2.36
C SER A 27 -10.04 21.71 -1.13
N GLU A 28 -11.13 21.44 -0.42
CA GLU A 28 -11.56 22.24 0.75
C GLU A 28 -10.88 21.81 2.05
N TRP A 29 -10.61 20.52 2.23
CA TRP A 29 -9.83 20.01 3.36
C TRP A 29 -8.33 20.32 3.20
N ALA A 30 -7.81 20.15 1.98
CA ALA A 30 -6.47 20.55 1.59
C ALA A 30 -6.28 22.06 1.68
N MET A 31 -7.25 22.92 1.34
CA MET A 31 -7.04 24.38 1.49
C MET A 31 -6.79 24.83 2.93
N LYS A 32 -7.13 24.04 3.95
CA LYS A 32 -6.80 24.33 5.35
C LYS A 32 -5.44 23.76 5.79
N ASN A 33 -4.85 22.78 5.09
CA ASN A 33 -3.63 22.07 5.49
C ASN A 33 -2.60 21.79 4.36
N ALA A 34 -2.84 22.26 3.14
CA ALA A 34 -2.01 22.04 1.98
C ALA A 34 -1.39 23.36 1.52
N CYS A 35 -0.07 23.35 1.44
CA CYS A 35 0.66 24.24 0.56
C CYS A 35 0.09 24.05 -0.85
N THR A 36 -0.38 25.12 -1.50
CA THR A 36 -0.87 25.06 -2.88
C THR A 36 0.29 24.69 -3.80
N ILE A 37 0.44 23.40 -4.14
CA ILE A 37 1.36 22.98 -5.20
C ILE A 37 0.65 23.28 -6.52
N THR A 38 0.78 24.53 -6.94
CA THR A 38 0.63 24.87 -8.36
C THR A 38 1.77 24.14 -9.06
N VAL A 39 1.46 23.31 -10.06
CA VAL A 39 2.49 22.76 -10.97
C VAL A 39 2.99 23.94 -11.81
N ALA A 40 3.84 24.77 -11.20
CA ALA A 40 4.71 25.65 -11.93
C ALA A 40 5.61 24.76 -12.81
N SER A 41 6.10 25.31 -13.92
CA SER A 41 7.31 24.74 -14.53
C SER A 41 8.35 24.53 -13.42
N SER A 42 9.11 23.45 -13.52
CA SER A 42 10.06 23.11 -12.47
C SER A 42 11.39 22.68 -13.05
N MET A 43 12.46 23.07 -12.35
CA MET A 43 13.82 22.69 -12.65
C MET A 43 14.15 21.39 -11.91
N GLN A 44 14.35 20.32 -12.69
CA GLN A 44 14.79 19.03 -12.17
C GLN A 44 16.28 18.85 -12.52
N LEU A 45 17.13 18.68 -11.50
CA LEU A 45 18.56 18.45 -11.71
C LEU A 45 18.81 16.96 -11.95
N ASP A 46 19.06 16.59 -13.21
CA ASP A 46 19.36 15.22 -13.67
C ASP A 46 18.38 14.14 -13.19
N ASN A 47 17.13 14.51 -12.93
CA ASN A 47 16.09 13.66 -12.32
C ASN A 47 16.38 13.18 -10.88
N ILE A 48 17.35 13.80 -10.19
CA ILE A 48 17.79 13.42 -8.84
C ILE A 48 17.09 14.24 -7.76
N ILE A 49 17.11 15.57 -7.89
CA ILE A 49 16.44 16.50 -6.96
C ILE A 49 15.62 17.54 -7.73
N TRP A 50 14.57 18.04 -7.06
CA TRP A 50 13.71 19.11 -7.55
C TRP A 50 14.04 20.42 -6.84
N LEU A 51 14.00 21.52 -7.59
CA LEU A 51 14.19 22.87 -7.08
C LEU A 51 13.09 23.82 -7.59
N PRO A 52 12.77 24.88 -6.84
CA PRO A 52 12.00 26.00 -7.36
C PRO A 52 12.70 26.63 -8.58
N ASP A 53 11.95 27.03 -9.61
CA ASP A 53 12.46 27.64 -10.85
C ASP A 53 13.31 28.91 -10.62
N GLU A 54 13.01 29.65 -9.57
CA GLU A 54 13.66 30.91 -9.22
C GLU A 54 15.00 30.69 -8.51
N THR A 55 15.37 29.43 -8.24
CA THR A 55 16.61 29.07 -7.54
C THR A 55 17.84 29.56 -8.32
N LYS A 56 18.68 30.36 -7.67
CA LYS A 56 19.94 30.90 -8.23
C LYS A 56 21.19 30.37 -7.54
N ALA A 57 21.06 29.83 -6.33
CA ALA A 57 22.18 29.23 -5.60
C ALA A 57 21.73 28.00 -4.80
N ILE A 58 22.64 27.03 -4.65
CA ILE A 58 22.49 25.90 -3.73
C ILE A 58 23.62 25.93 -2.71
N LEU A 59 23.25 25.84 -1.43
CA LEU A 59 24.13 25.87 -0.28
C LEU A 59 24.11 24.48 0.36
N PHE A 60 25.17 23.69 0.11
CA PHE A 60 25.28 22.31 0.58
C PHE A 60 25.94 22.27 1.96
N ASP A 61 25.37 21.52 2.90
CA ASP A 61 26.21 20.98 3.97
C ASP A 61 27.24 19.99 3.40
N MET A 62 28.29 19.70 4.16
CA MET A 62 29.38 18.83 3.73
C MET A 62 29.19 17.38 4.21
N ASP A 63 29.04 17.21 5.52
CA ASP A 63 29.03 15.90 6.17
C ASP A 63 27.65 15.27 5.99
N GLY A 64 27.60 14.00 5.58
CA GLY A 64 26.32 13.33 5.32
C GLY A 64 25.59 13.81 4.08
N VAL A 65 25.94 14.96 3.48
CA VAL A 65 25.34 15.50 2.24
C VAL A 65 26.27 15.31 1.05
N LEU A 66 27.39 16.04 0.97
CA LEU A 66 28.36 15.90 -0.12
C LEU A 66 29.18 14.61 0.04
N LEU A 67 29.46 14.24 1.29
CA LEU A 67 30.38 13.18 1.65
C LEU A 67 29.67 12.11 2.49
N ASP A 68 29.96 10.84 2.23
CA ASP A 68 29.50 9.71 3.05
C ASP A 68 30.38 9.56 4.31
N SER A 69 30.36 10.58 5.17
CA SER A 69 31.10 10.57 6.44
C SER A 69 30.57 9.49 7.39
N LEU A 70 29.26 9.19 7.35
CA LEU A 70 28.67 8.09 8.11
C LEU A 70 29.21 6.72 7.68
N GLY A 71 29.28 6.45 6.38
CA GLY A 71 29.83 5.21 5.82
C GLY A 71 31.33 5.06 6.07
N LEU A 72 32.09 6.16 5.96
CA LEU A 72 33.51 6.19 6.33
C LEU A 72 33.68 5.82 7.81
N ASP A 73 32.95 6.49 8.71
CA ASP A 73 33.08 6.26 10.15
C ASP A 73 32.67 4.83 10.53
N LEU A 74 31.65 4.25 9.88
CA LEU A 74 31.30 2.83 10.04
C LEU A 74 32.46 1.90 9.65
N SER A 75 33.10 2.14 8.51
CA SER A 75 34.24 1.34 8.03
C SER A 75 35.42 1.44 8.99
N LEU A 76 35.79 2.66 9.38
CA LEU A 76 36.89 2.92 10.32
C LEU A 76 36.62 2.27 11.69
N CYS A 77 35.40 2.37 12.19
CA CYS A 77 35.02 1.72 13.45
C CYS A 77 35.22 0.21 13.39
N GLY A 78 34.75 -0.44 12.31
CA GLY A 78 34.92 -1.88 12.12
C GLY A 78 36.39 -2.31 12.06
N GLU A 79 37.23 -1.54 11.34
CA GLU A 79 38.67 -1.80 11.21
C GLU A 79 39.41 -1.62 12.53
N LEU A 80 39.18 -0.52 13.23
CA LEU A 80 39.84 -0.21 14.50
C LEU A 80 39.43 -1.17 15.61
N LEU A 81 38.14 -1.51 15.72
CA LEU A 81 37.68 -2.52 16.67
C LEU A 81 38.31 -3.88 16.38
N LYS A 82 38.36 -4.30 15.11
CA LYS A 82 39.02 -5.55 14.72
C LYS A 82 40.50 -5.57 15.11
N LYS A 83 41.20 -4.45 14.87
CA LYS A 83 42.62 -4.30 15.19
C LYS A 83 42.89 -4.36 16.69
N HIS A 84 42.14 -3.60 17.49
CA HIS A 84 42.41 -3.42 18.92
C HIS A 84 41.78 -4.51 19.80
N LEU A 85 40.68 -5.14 19.37
CA LEU A 85 40.04 -6.24 20.10
C LEU A 85 40.43 -7.63 19.56
N GLY A 86 41.16 -7.70 18.44
CA GLY A 86 41.63 -8.95 17.83
C GLY A 86 40.53 -9.79 17.15
N LYS A 87 39.29 -9.31 17.07
CA LYS A 87 38.16 -9.98 16.41
C LYS A 87 37.21 -8.96 15.78
N PRO A 88 36.55 -9.30 14.65
CA PRO A 88 35.60 -8.40 14.02
C PRO A 88 34.39 -8.15 14.93
N VAL A 89 33.96 -6.89 15.00
CA VAL A 89 32.71 -6.47 15.64
C VAL A 89 31.75 -6.07 14.54
N ASN A 90 30.53 -6.61 14.58
CA ASN A 90 29.49 -6.21 13.65
C ASN A 90 28.75 -4.98 14.19
N LEU A 91 28.90 -3.86 13.49
CA LEU A 91 28.19 -2.60 13.75
C LEU A 91 27.21 -2.36 12.60
N SER A 92 25.97 -2.02 12.91
CA SER A 92 25.01 -1.62 11.87
C SER A 92 25.17 -0.14 11.52
N LYS A 93 24.80 0.23 10.29
CA LYS A 93 24.77 1.65 9.86
C LYS A 93 23.78 2.44 10.72
N GLU A 94 22.67 1.82 11.12
CA GLU A 94 21.65 2.39 12.00
C GLU A 94 22.21 2.71 13.39
N PHE A 95 23.03 1.81 13.96
CA PHE A 95 23.68 2.05 15.24
C PHE A 95 24.65 3.23 15.16
N ILE A 96 25.56 3.25 14.18
CA ILE A 96 26.49 4.37 13.99
C ILE A 96 25.75 5.67 13.76
N ARG A 97 24.69 5.67 12.94
CA ARG A 97 23.83 6.83 12.72
C ARG A 97 23.26 7.37 14.03
N SER A 98 22.77 6.49 14.92
CA SER A 98 22.16 6.89 16.20
C SER A 98 23.12 7.61 17.16
N ILE A 99 24.43 7.47 16.95
CA ILE A 99 25.48 8.10 17.76
C ILE A 99 26.33 9.10 16.97
N PHE A 100 26.04 9.32 15.69
CA PHE A 100 26.86 10.11 14.77
C PHE A 100 27.02 11.57 15.21
N ALA A 101 26.01 12.12 15.88
CA ALA A 101 26.02 13.49 16.38
C ALA A 101 26.91 13.71 17.63
N TYR A 102 27.41 12.65 18.27
CA TYR A 102 28.29 12.78 19.43
C TYR A 102 29.73 13.08 19.01
N HIS A 103 30.38 13.98 19.75
CA HIS A 103 31.82 14.20 19.63
C HIS A 103 32.63 12.90 19.87
N PRO A 104 33.82 12.75 19.27
CA PRO A 104 34.53 11.46 19.18
C PRO A 104 34.72 10.69 20.51
N PRO A 105 35.07 11.33 21.66
CA PRO A 105 35.16 10.63 22.94
C PRO A 105 33.85 9.93 23.37
N GLU A 106 32.72 10.61 23.28
CA GLU A 106 31.40 10.07 23.65
C GLU A 106 30.89 9.07 22.60
N PHE A 107 31.17 9.32 21.32
CA PHE A 107 30.91 8.38 20.22
C PHE A 107 31.58 7.02 20.49
N TRP A 108 32.89 7.02 20.78
CA TRP A 108 33.63 5.80 21.08
C TRP A 108 33.19 5.15 22.40
N ARG A 109 32.87 5.94 23.43
CA ARG A 109 32.32 5.40 24.69
C ARG A 109 31.06 4.57 24.46
N ARG A 110 30.18 5.02 23.56
CA ARG A 110 28.93 4.30 23.21
C ARG A 110 29.18 3.05 22.38
N ILE A 111 30.14 3.11 21.45
CA ILE A 111 30.58 1.93 20.70
C ILE A 111 31.10 0.86 21.65
N PHE A 112 31.99 1.21 22.59
CA PHE A 112 32.52 0.24 23.55
C PHE A 112 31.42 -0.31 24.46
N ALA A 113 30.50 0.52 24.96
CA ALA A 113 29.36 0.04 25.73
C ALA A 113 28.52 -1.00 24.95
N PHE A 114 28.24 -0.74 23.66
CA PHE A 114 27.56 -1.70 22.79
C PHE A 114 28.37 -2.99 22.56
N VAL A 115 29.67 -2.88 22.39
CA VAL A 115 30.57 -4.02 22.22
C VAL A 115 30.58 -4.91 23.47
N GLU A 116 30.60 -4.32 24.66
CA GLU A 116 30.56 -5.07 25.92
C GLU A 116 29.24 -5.83 26.08
N THR A 117 28.11 -5.21 25.76
CA THR A 117 26.78 -5.81 25.92
C THR A 117 26.47 -6.84 24.83
N GLU A 118 26.61 -6.46 23.56
CA GLU A 118 26.14 -7.28 22.43
C GLU A 118 27.18 -8.31 21.96
N HIS A 119 28.47 -8.05 22.18
CA HIS A 119 29.56 -8.95 21.76
C HIS A 119 30.24 -9.65 22.95
N SER A 120 29.76 -9.42 24.18
CA SER A 120 30.25 -10.04 25.42
C SER A 120 31.79 -9.96 25.57
N ILE A 121 32.35 -8.80 25.23
CA ILE A 121 33.78 -8.52 25.36
C ILE A 121 33.98 -7.73 26.65
N ALA A 122 34.45 -8.37 27.71
CA ALA A 122 34.69 -7.67 28.98
C ALA A 122 35.84 -6.66 28.87
N ALA A 123 35.68 -5.49 29.49
CA ALA A 123 36.68 -4.41 29.52
C ALA A 123 37.10 -3.96 28.10
N ALA A 124 36.13 -3.89 27.18
CA ALA A 124 36.39 -3.47 25.80
C ALA A 124 36.84 -2.00 25.75
N ASP A 125 36.39 -1.19 26.71
CA ASP A 125 36.77 0.21 26.89
C ASP A 125 38.26 0.42 27.26
N SER A 126 38.98 -0.63 27.69
CA SER A 126 40.41 -0.54 28.07
C SER A 126 41.33 -0.05 26.96
N VAL A 127 40.91 -0.12 25.69
CA VAL A 127 41.64 0.36 24.51
C VAL A 127 41.09 1.69 23.96
N GLN A 128 40.11 2.31 24.62
CA GLN A 128 39.39 3.48 24.10
C GLN A 128 40.31 4.65 23.74
N ASP A 129 41.26 5.00 24.60
CA ASP A 129 42.17 6.12 24.35
C ASP A 129 43.08 5.88 23.14
N ALA A 130 43.57 4.65 22.97
CA ALA A 130 44.39 4.26 21.84
C ALA A 130 43.59 4.27 20.53
N VAL A 131 42.35 3.76 20.58
CA VAL A 131 41.42 3.77 19.44
C VAL A 131 41.02 5.18 19.06
N LEU A 132 40.73 6.05 20.03
CA LEU A 132 40.37 7.44 19.78
C LEU A 132 41.52 8.23 19.13
N ALA A 133 42.75 8.04 19.61
CA ALA A 133 43.92 8.69 19.03
C ALA A 133 44.16 8.23 17.57
N GLU A 134 44.09 6.92 17.33
CA GLU A 134 44.25 6.36 15.98
C GLU A 134 43.10 6.77 15.05
N TYR A 135 41.86 6.77 15.53
CA TYR A 135 40.69 7.23 14.79
C TYR A 135 40.86 8.66 14.29
N ASN A 136 41.24 9.60 15.16
CA ASN A 136 41.44 10.99 14.78
C ASN A 136 42.54 11.14 13.70
N GLN A 137 43.62 10.37 13.81
CA GLN A 137 44.68 10.38 12.80
C GLN A 137 44.18 9.83 11.46
N VAL A 138 43.65 8.60 11.45
CA VAL A 138 43.26 7.90 10.23
C VAL A 138 42.12 8.65 9.53
N ARG A 139 41.12 9.14 10.28
CA ARG A 139 40.02 9.92 9.72
C ARG A 139 40.48 11.21 9.03
N ASN A 140 41.46 11.93 9.61
CA ASN A 140 42.00 13.16 9.04
C ASN A 140 42.87 12.94 7.79
N GLU A 141 43.41 11.72 7.62
CA GLU A 141 44.19 11.29 6.47
C GLU A 141 43.33 10.61 5.39
N SER A 142 42.11 10.20 5.74
CA SER A 142 41.19 9.48 4.86
C SER A 142 40.61 10.39 3.77
N VAL A 143 40.44 9.82 2.58
CA VAL A 143 39.66 10.46 1.52
C VAL A 143 38.19 10.13 1.76
N PHE A 144 37.38 11.16 1.96
CA PHE A 144 35.95 10.99 2.17
C PHE A 144 35.27 10.63 0.85
N PRO A 145 34.53 9.50 0.79
CA PRO A 145 33.76 9.14 -0.39
C PRO A 145 32.70 10.21 -0.68
N VAL A 146 32.58 10.60 -1.94
CA VAL A 146 31.50 11.49 -2.39
C VAL A 146 30.20 10.67 -2.44
N ASN A 147 29.10 11.22 -1.92
CA ASN A 147 27.81 10.55 -2.02
C ASN A 147 27.43 10.34 -3.50
N PRO A 148 26.91 9.16 -3.89
CA PRO A 148 26.47 8.90 -5.26
C PRO A 148 25.49 9.96 -5.74
N GLY A 149 25.63 10.46 -6.98
CA GLY A 149 24.75 11.49 -7.57
C GLY A 149 25.14 12.94 -7.30
N ILE A 150 26.04 13.21 -6.34
CA ILE A 150 26.48 14.59 -6.05
C ILE A 150 27.24 15.21 -7.23
N VAL A 151 28.08 14.44 -7.92
CA VAL A 151 28.86 14.96 -9.05
C VAL A 151 27.94 15.35 -10.20
N GLU A 152 26.91 14.54 -10.46
CA GLU A 152 25.86 14.80 -11.44
C GLU A 152 25.08 16.06 -11.09
N ILE A 153 24.61 16.19 -9.85
CA ILE A 153 23.94 17.40 -9.35
C ILE A 153 24.82 18.64 -9.54
N LEU A 154 26.09 18.59 -9.15
CA LEU A 154 27.02 19.71 -9.25
C LEU A 154 27.31 20.09 -10.71
N ALA A 155 27.45 19.10 -11.59
CA ALA A 155 27.62 19.31 -13.02
C ALA A 155 26.37 19.96 -13.64
N ALA A 156 25.17 19.51 -13.28
CA ALA A 156 23.90 20.09 -13.72
C ALA A 156 23.73 21.53 -13.23
N CYS A 157 24.08 21.83 -11.97
CA CYS A 157 24.08 23.20 -11.43
C CYS A 157 24.93 24.14 -12.28
N ARG A 158 26.16 23.72 -12.58
CA ARG A 158 27.10 24.48 -13.41
C ARG A 158 26.57 24.69 -14.83
N ALA A 159 26.00 23.65 -15.44
CA ALA A 159 25.41 23.74 -16.78
C ALA A 159 24.23 24.74 -16.84
N GLN A 160 23.48 24.86 -15.74
CA GLN A 160 22.30 25.71 -15.64
C GLN A 160 22.62 27.09 -15.01
N GLY A 161 23.89 27.37 -14.69
CA GLY A 161 24.33 28.65 -14.12
C GLY A 161 23.89 28.89 -12.68
N ILE A 162 23.54 27.82 -11.95
CA ILE A 162 23.24 27.89 -10.52
C ILE A 162 24.56 27.95 -9.73
N LYS A 163 24.71 28.94 -8.86
CA LYS A 163 25.88 29.08 -7.99
C LYS A 163 25.88 28.00 -6.90
N THR A 164 27.04 27.49 -6.51
CA THR A 164 27.14 26.43 -5.50
C THR A 164 28.12 26.80 -4.39
N ALA A 165 27.71 26.58 -3.14
CA ALA A 165 28.59 26.75 -1.99
C ALA A 165 28.59 25.52 -1.08
N VAL A 166 29.72 25.28 -0.43
CA VAL A 166 29.81 24.41 0.75
C VAL A 166 29.66 25.27 2.00
N VAL A 167 28.73 24.92 2.88
CA VAL A 167 28.45 25.64 4.13
C VAL A 167 28.45 24.66 5.29
N SER A 168 29.49 24.69 6.11
CA SER A 168 29.73 23.69 7.17
C SER A 168 29.95 24.33 8.54
N ASN A 169 29.70 23.56 9.61
CA ASN A 169 30.13 23.90 10.96
C ASN A 169 31.63 23.59 11.22
N ASN A 170 32.37 23.12 10.21
CA ASN A 170 33.82 22.93 10.30
C ASN A 170 34.57 24.21 9.87
N PRO A 171 35.83 24.41 10.29
CA PRO A 171 36.66 25.53 9.83
C PRO A 171 36.84 25.53 8.31
N THR A 172 36.92 26.73 7.72
CA THR A 172 36.91 26.93 6.26
C THR A 172 38.04 26.17 5.55
N GLU A 173 39.24 26.17 6.11
CA GLU A 173 40.39 25.48 5.51
C GLU A 173 40.30 23.95 5.62
N ASP A 174 39.67 23.42 6.68
CA ASP A 174 39.42 21.98 6.80
C ASP A 174 38.41 21.53 5.74
N VAL A 175 37.32 22.28 5.57
CA VAL A 175 36.33 22.04 4.50
C VAL A 175 37.02 22.04 3.14
N ARG A 176 37.82 23.09 2.85
CA ARG A 176 38.57 23.22 1.59
C ARG A 176 39.48 22.03 1.34
N LYS A 177 40.23 21.59 2.35
CA LYS A 177 41.11 20.42 2.26
C LYS A 177 40.31 19.16 1.91
N ILE A 178 39.22 18.89 2.64
CA ILE A 178 38.40 17.69 2.45
C ILE A 178 37.80 17.66 1.04
N VAL A 179 37.12 18.72 0.61
CA VAL A 179 36.49 18.74 -0.73
C VAL A 179 37.50 18.70 -1.87
N THR A 180 38.74 19.16 -1.63
CA THR A 180 39.85 19.04 -2.60
C THR A 180 40.33 17.59 -2.68
N GLN A 181 40.52 16.92 -1.55
CA GLN A 181 40.93 15.51 -1.51
C GLN A 181 39.87 14.59 -2.12
N SER A 182 38.58 14.90 -1.92
CA SER A 182 37.45 14.19 -2.52
C SER A 182 37.23 14.54 -4.01
N GLY A 183 38.03 15.45 -4.58
CA GLY A 183 38.00 15.77 -6.02
C GLY A 183 36.83 16.64 -6.48
N ILE A 184 36.08 17.27 -5.57
CA ILE A 184 34.88 18.05 -5.89
C ILE A 184 35.02 19.55 -5.66
N ALA A 185 36.16 20.03 -5.15
CA ALA A 185 36.40 21.46 -4.87
C ALA A 185 36.12 22.38 -6.07
N ALA A 186 36.47 21.95 -7.29
CA ALA A 186 36.34 22.74 -8.52
C ALA A 186 34.89 22.99 -8.96
N TYR A 187 33.91 22.35 -8.32
CA TYR A 187 32.49 22.58 -8.58
C TYR A 187 31.90 23.73 -7.76
N PHE A 188 32.58 24.21 -6.71
CA PHE A 188 32.06 25.20 -5.79
C PHE A 188 32.61 26.60 -6.07
N ASP A 189 31.72 27.58 -6.14
CA ASP A 189 32.06 28.99 -6.25
C ASP A 189 32.52 29.56 -4.90
N LEU A 190 32.05 28.97 -3.80
CA LEU A 190 32.30 29.45 -2.44
C LEU A 190 32.40 28.30 -1.43
N ILE A 191 33.24 28.51 -0.40
CA ILE A 191 33.32 27.64 0.78
C ILE A 191 33.20 28.53 2.02
N VAL A 192 32.26 28.21 2.91
CA VAL A 192 31.97 28.92 4.17
C VAL A 192 32.05 27.95 5.33
N GLY A 193 33.05 28.13 6.19
CA GLY A 193 33.14 27.46 7.50
C GLY A 193 32.57 28.31 8.64
N ASN A 194 32.61 27.77 9.86
CA ASN A 194 32.14 28.45 11.07
C ASN A 194 33.13 29.46 11.67
N ASP A 195 34.36 29.51 11.18
CA ASP A 195 35.47 30.32 11.68
C ASP A 195 35.49 31.75 11.11
N LEU A 196 34.54 32.07 10.23
CA LEU A 196 34.43 33.37 9.60
C LEU A 196 33.57 34.33 10.43
N HIS A 197 33.99 35.60 10.50
CA HIS A 197 33.18 36.75 10.95
C HIS A 197 32.39 36.61 12.27
N ASN A 198 32.85 35.79 13.22
CA ASN A 198 32.11 35.48 14.47
C ASN A 198 30.67 35.01 14.23
N LEU A 199 30.42 34.29 13.12
CA LEU A 199 29.12 33.72 12.80
C LEU A 199 28.72 32.71 13.87
N ARG A 200 27.45 32.73 14.28
CA ARG A 200 26.94 31.69 15.20
C ARG A 200 26.77 30.37 14.42
N PRO A 201 27.15 29.23 15.01
CA PRO A 201 27.01 27.93 14.34
C PRO A 201 25.54 27.54 14.17
N LYS A 202 25.27 26.60 13.24
CA LYS A 202 23.94 25.99 13.07
C LYS A 202 23.47 25.45 14.42
N PRO A 203 22.22 25.72 14.87
CA PRO A 203 21.03 26.08 14.10
C PRO A 203 20.81 27.59 13.87
N ALA A 204 21.74 28.47 14.23
CA ALA A 204 21.63 29.87 13.85
C ALA A 204 21.75 30.00 12.31
N PRO A 205 21.00 30.92 11.66
CA PRO A 205 20.98 31.04 10.20
C PRO A 205 22.21 31.75 9.61
N ASP A 206 23.11 32.23 10.47
CA ASP A 206 24.20 33.16 10.16
C ASP A 206 25.08 32.68 8.99
N THR A 207 25.46 31.40 8.95
CA THR A 207 26.35 30.85 7.91
C THR A 207 25.69 30.78 6.54
N TYR A 208 24.41 30.41 6.46
CA TYR A 208 23.65 30.41 5.19
C TYR A 208 23.34 31.82 4.69
N ILE A 209 22.96 32.73 5.59
CA ILE A 209 22.74 34.14 5.24
C ILE A 209 24.05 34.74 4.71
N TYR A 210 25.18 34.44 5.36
CA TYR A 210 26.48 34.91 4.93
C TYR A 210 26.86 34.40 3.53
N ALA A 211 26.66 33.10 3.25
CA ALA A 211 26.91 32.53 1.93
C ALA A 211 26.01 33.16 0.84
N ALA A 212 24.72 33.34 1.12
CA ALA A 212 23.77 33.99 0.20
C ALA A 212 24.17 35.44 -0.12
N ASN A 213 24.60 36.21 0.91
CA ASN A 213 25.07 37.58 0.75
C ASN A 213 26.33 37.67 -0.11
N LEU A 214 27.29 36.75 0.06
CA LEU A 214 28.50 36.71 -0.78
C LEU A 214 28.18 36.42 -2.25
N PHE A 215 27.11 35.68 -2.52
CA PHE A 215 26.62 35.47 -3.88
C PHE A 215 25.75 36.62 -4.41
N GLU A 216 25.40 37.59 -3.58
CA GLU A 216 24.41 38.63 -3.88
C GLU A 216 23.06 38.03 -4.33
N VAL A 217 22.68 36.88 -3.75
CA VAL A 217 21.41 36.19 -4.02
C VAL A 217 20.55 36.28 -2.76
N PRO A 218 19.28 36.71 -2.85
CA PRO A 218 18.39 36.72 -1.69
C PRO A 218 18.15 35.29 -1.20
N PRO A 219 18.08 35.03 0.12
CA PRO A 219 17.88 33.68 0.65
C PRO A 219 16.65 32.95 0.07
N SER A 220 15.59 33.67 -0.28
CA SER A 220 14.39 33.09 -0.93
C SER A 220 14.64 32.50 -2.33
N GLN A 221 15.79 32.78 -2.94
CA GLN A 221 16.26 32.19 -4.21
C GLN A 221 17.43 31.21 -3.99
N CYS A 222 17.72 30.86 -2.72
CA CYS A 222 18.70 29.86 -2.36
C CYS A 222 18.00 28.57 -1.93
N ALA A 223 18.51 27.43 -2.37
CA ALA A 223 18.19 26.13 -1.79
C ALA A 223 19.28 25.72 -0.81
N VAL A 224 18.90 25.10 0.31
CA VAL A 224 19.82 24.50 1.29
C VAL A 224 19.61 23.00 1.28
N ILE A 225 20.70 22.23 1.24
CA ILE A 225 20.66 20.76 1.34
C ILE A 225 21.40 20.31 2.59
N GLU A 226 20.70 19.59 3.45
CA GLU A 226 21.12 19.26 4.81
C GLU A 226 20.74 17.84 5.21
N ASP A 227 21.59 17.16 5.97
CA ASP A 227 21.32 15.83 6.53
C ASP A 227 20.88 15.89 8.01
N SER A 228 20.97 17.07 8.64
CA SER A 228 20.75 17.27 10.07
C SER A 228 19.53 18.16 10.36
N LEU A 229 18.79 17.87 11.43
CA LEU A 229 17.67 18.74 11.85
C LEU A 229 18.13 20.15 12.22
N LEU A 230 19.27 20.28 12.91
CA LEU A 230 19.83 21.57 13.30
C LEU A 230 20.24 22.41 12.09
N GLY A 231 20.85 21.77 11.09
CA GLY A 231 21.27 22.45 9.88
C GLY A 231 20.10 22.79 8.96
N ALA A 232 19.13 21.88 8.82
CA ALA A 232 17.90 22.18 8.11
C ALA A 232 17.11 23.33 8.77
N GLU A 233 17.04 23.37 10.10
CA GLU A 233 16.44 24.48 10.85
C GLU A 233 17.18 25.80 10.58
N SER A 234 18.51 25.79 10.52
CA SER A 234 19.33 26.95 10.14
C SER A 234 18.99 27.46 8.75
N GLY A 235 18.91 26.58 7.75
CA GLY A 235 18.56 26.93 6.37
C GLY A 235 17.16 27.54 6.27
N SER A 236 16.20 26.96 7.00
CA SER A 236 14.82 27.47 7.00
C SER A 236 14.72 28.84 7.69
N LYS A 237 15.40 29.02 8.83
CA LYS A 237 15.51 30.32 9.52
C LYS A 237 16.20 31.39 8.67
N ALA A 238 17.09 30.99 7.76
CA ALA A 238 17.70 31.90 6.80
C ALA A 238 16.73 32.38 5.71
N GLY A 239 15.57 31.74 5.57
CA GLY A 239 14.58 32.02 4.52
C GLY A 239 14.84 31.25 3.21
N CYS A 240 15.69 30.23 3.24
CA CYS A 240 16.01 29.38 2.09
C CYS A 240 14.94 28.31 1.85
N PHE A 241 14.91 27.78 0.63
CA PHE A 241 14.19 26.53 0.33
C PHE A 241 15.01 25.34 0.87
N THR A 242 14.59 24.78 2.00
CA THR A 242 15.35 23.74 2.70
C THR A 242 14.95 22.33 2.26
N ILE A 243 15.94 21.54 1.86
CA ILE A 243 15.84 20.13 1.49
C ILE A 243 16.60 19.29 2.52
N GLY A 244 15.93 18.28 3.07
CA GLY A 244 16.54 17.27 3.93
C GLY A 244 17.01 16.06 3.12
N VAL A 245 18.14 15.44 3.49
CA VAL A 245 18.59 14.17 2.91
C VAL A 245 19.00 13.16 3.98
N ALA A 246 18.48 11.93 3.89
CA ALA A 246 18.71 10.87 4.89
C ALA A 246 19.98 10.03 4.62
N THR A 247 20.97 10.60 3.94
CA THR A 247 22.26 9.96 3.65
C THR A 247 23.21 9.97 4.85
N GLY A 248 23.04 10.94 5.76
CA GLY A 248 23.88 11.11 6.95
C GLY A 248 23.20 10.75 8.27
N GLY A 249 23.36 11.63 9.26
CA GLY A 249 23.07 11.36 10.68
C GLY A 249 21.58 11.29 11.05
N THR A 250 20.70 11.91 10.27
CA THR A 250 19.25 11.92 10.54
C THR A 250 18.52 10.93 9.63
N THR A 251 17.51 10.25 10.18
CA THR A 251 16.66 9.34 9.40
C THR A 251 15.66 10.10 8.54
N PHE A 252 15.21 9.48 7.44
CA PHE A 252 14.18 10.05 6.56
C PHE A 252 12.93 10.45 7.33
N ALA A 253 12.42 9.55 8.18
CA ALA A 253 11.21 9.80 8.98
C ALA A 253 11.35 11.00 9.93
N ALA A 254 12.53 11.21 10.52
CA ALA A 254 12.76 12.36 11.40
C ALA A 254 12.85 13.68 10.61
N LEU A 255 13.45 13.67 9.42
CA LEU A 255 13.46 14.83 8.52
C LEU A 255 12.06 15.15 7.99
N GLU A 256 11.28 14.14 7.64
CA GLU A 256 9.91 14.30 7.10
C GLU A 256 8.94 14.91 8.12
N GLN A 257 9.13 14.62 9.41
CA GLN A 257 8.31 15.19 10.49
C GLN A 257 8.62 16.66 10.79
N ALA A 258 9.66 17.24 10.22
CA ALA A 258 10.04 18.62 10.45
C ALA A 258 9.32 19.56 9.47
N ASP A 259 8.29 20.27 9.94
CA ASP A 259 7.44 21.18 9.14
C ASP A 259 8.22 22.28 8.36
N PHE A 260 9.45 22.57 8.80
CA PHE A 260 10.32 23.57 8.18
C PHE A 260 11.17 23.03 7.02
N ILE A 261 11.18 21.72 6.80
CA ILE A 261 11.83 21.07 5.66
C ILE A 261 10.81 20.94 4.52
N ARG A 262 11.16 21.43 3.33
CA ARG A 262 10.23 21.50 2.20
C ARG A 262 10.15 20.22 1.40
N ARG A 263 11.26 19.47 1.33
CA ARG A 263 11.37 18.18 0.65
C ARG A 263 12.39 17.31 1.37
N VAL A 264 12.17 16.00 1.37
CA VAL A 264 13.11 15.03 1.94
C VAL A 264 13.48 14.00 0.90
N TYR A 265 14.77 13.70 0.81
CA TYR A 265 15.32 12.66 -0.04
C TYR A 265 15.99 11.56 0.80
N SER A 266 15.88 10.30 0.41
CA SER A 266 16.58 9.18 1.03
C SER A 266 17.99 8.99 0.45
N ALA A 267 18.20 9.42 -0.80
CA ALA A 267 19.47 9.37 -1.52
C ALA A 267 19.48 10.34 -2.70
N PHE A 268 20.66 10.68 -3.22
CA PHE A 268 20.83 11.43 -4.46
C PHE A 268 20.88 10.49 -5.68
N LEU A 269 19.81 9.73 -5.92
CA LEU A 269 19.72 8.82 -7.06
C LEU A 269 18.48 9.15 -7.90
N PRO A 270 18.52 8.97 -9.23
CA PRO A 270 17.39 9.29 -10.07
C PRO A 270 16.22 8.36 -9.78
N ASN A 271 15.00 8.91 -9.76
CA ASN A 271 13.79 8.10 -9.63
C ASN A 271 13.58 7.25 -10.88
N GLN A 272 13.14 6.00 -10.68
CA GLN A 272 12.87 5.05 -11.75
C GLN A 272 11.57 4.31 -11.47
N ILE A 273 10.76 4.14 -12.51
CA ILE A 273 9.61 3.25 -12.50
C ILE A 273 9.54 2.52 -13.84
N SER A 274 9.33 1.21 -13.79
CA SER A 274 9.02 0.41 -14.96
C SER A 274 8.01 -0.68 -14.62
N LEU A 275 7.05 -0.87 -15.52
CA LEU A 275 6.00 -1.87 -15.43
C LEU A 275 6.02 -2.73 -16.68
N HIS A 276 5.78 -4.02 -16.51
CA HIS A 276 5.65 -4.95 -17.63
C HIS A 276 4.61 -6.01 -17.30
N PHE A 277 3.72 -6.30 -18.23
CA PHE A 277 2.76 -7.39 -18.07
C PHE A 277 3.44 -8.76 -17.97
N GLY A 278 2.86 -9.61 -17.13
CA GLY A 278 3.40 -10.93 -16.81
C GLY A 278 4.47 -10.86 -15.73
N THR A 279 4.76 -12.02 -15.15
CA THR A 279 5.71 -12.16 -14.03
C THR A 279 5.47 -11.22 -12.83
N PRO A 280 4.24 -11.10 -12.29
CA PRO A 280 3.94 -10.23 -11.14
C PRO A 280 4.75 -10.54 -9.86
N THR A 281 5.39 -11.71 -9.78
CA THR A 281 6.34 -12.05 -8.71
C THR A 281 7.70 -11.36 -8.85
N LYS A 282 8.05 -10.81 -10.02
CA LYS A 282 9.27 -10.01 -10.24
C LYS A 282 9.01 -8.57 -9.82
N LYS A 283 9.32 -8.27 -8.57
CA LYS A 283 9.14 -6.96 -7.96
C LYS A 283 10.42 -6.46 -7.30
N LYS A 284 10.74 -5.20 -7.55
CA LYS A 284 11.68 -4.39 -6.76
C LYS A 284 10.95 -3.09 -6.46
N LEU A 285 10.67 -2.85 -5.19
CA LEU A 285 9.93 -1.68 -4.73
C LEU A 285 10.74 -1.07 -3.62
N LEU A 286 11.43 0.03 -3.92
CA LEU A 286 12.17 0.80 -2.94
C LEU A 286 11.63 2.22 -2.97
N THR A 287 10.88 2.58 -1.94
CA THR A 287 10.50 3.96 -1.66
C THR A 287 10.97 4.30 -0.23
N PRO A 288 10.97 5.59 0.18
CA PRO A 288 11.32 5.93 1.56
C PRO A 288 10.29 5.44 2.61
N ASN A 289 9.15 4.88 2.17
CA ASN A 289 8.11 4.38 3.05
C ASN A 289 7.59 3.01 2.59
N ASP A 290 7.85 1.96 3.37
CA ASP A 290 7.50 0.59 3.00
C ASP A 290 5.99 0.37 2.79
N PHE A 291 5.14 1.10 3.52
CA PHE A 291 3.69 0.99 3.31
C PHE A 291 3.25 1.61 1.97
N VAL A 292 3.87 2.71 1.53
CA VAL A 292 3.67 3.25 0.17
C VAL A 292 4.13 2.24 -0.88
N SER A 293 5.30 1.62 -0.69
CA SER A 293 5.80 0.55 -1.57
C SER A 293 4.77 -0.59 -1.68
N HIS A 294 4.19 -1.00 -0.55
CA HIS A 294 3.17 -2.04 -0.46
C HIS A 294 1.85 -1.65 -1.17
N MET A 295 1.42 -0.38 -1.06
CA MET A 295 0.23 0.10 -1.80
C MET A 295 0.45 0.11 -3.32
N VAL A 296 1.62 0.52 -3.80
CA VAL A 296 1.98 0.46 -5.23
C VAL A 296 2.05 -0.99 -5.71
N GLU A 297 2.53 -1.90 -4.87
CA GLU A 297 2.56 -3.33 -5.16
C GLU A 297 1.16 -3.88 -5.46
N HIS A 298 0.15 -3.52 -4.64
CA HIS A 298 -1.22 -3.98 -4.87
C HIS A 298 -1.75 -3.57 -6.25
N ILE A 299 -1.44 -2.35 -6.72
CA ILE A 299 -1.81 -1.92 -8.08
C ILE A 299 -1.16 -2.83 -9.13
N ALA A 300 0.17 -2.93 -9.11
CA ALA A 300 0.93 -3.72 -10.09
C ALA A 300 0.51 -5.20 -10.09
N TRP A 301 0.32 -5.77 -8.91
CA TRP A 301 -0.07 -7.16 -8.71
C TRP A 301 -1.45 -7.48 -9.30
N ARG A 302 -2.45 -6.61 -9.09
CA ARG A 302 -3.81 -6.80 -9.64
C ARG A 302 -3.87 -6.58 -11.15
N MET A 303 -3.01 -5.70 -11.66
CA MET A 303 -2.79 -5.57 -13.10
C MET A 303 -2.03 -6.76 -13.72
N GLY A 304 -1.46 -7.66 -12.91
CA GLY A 304 -0.64 -8.78 -13.40
C GLY A 304 0.72 -8.34 -13.95
N CYS A 305 1.28 -7.26 -13.40
CA CYS A 305 2.55 -6.67 -13.83
C CYS A 305 3.69 -7.00 -12.86
N GLY A 306 4.87 -7.27 -13.41
CA GLY A 306 6.12 -7.08 -12.68
C GLY A 306 6.47 -5.59 -12.59
N ILE A 307 7.20 -5.20 -11.54
CA ILE A 307 7.51 -3.80 -11.25
C ILE A 307 8.97 -3.63 -10.79
N ASP A 308 9.66 -2.64 -11.35
CA ASP A 308 10.93 -2.12 -10.82
C ASP A 308 10.75 -0.64 -10.52
N LEU A 309 10.66 -0.32 -9.22
CA LEU A 309 10.43 1.00 -8.67
C LEU A 309 11.56 1.36 -7.72
N PHE A 310 12.23 2.46 -8.03
CA PHE A 310 13.12 3.17 -7.13
C PHE A 310 12.60 4.61 -7.00
N TRP A 311 12.16 4.96 -5.79
CA TRP A 311 11.72 6.29 -5.44
C TRP A 311 12.52 6.78 -4.24
N ASN A 312 13.04 8.00 -4.30
CA ASN A 312 13.96 8.50 -3.29
C ASN A 312 13.42 9.67 -2.47
N SER A 313 12.16 10.08 -2.60
CA SER A 313 11.65 11.29 -1.92
C SER A 313 10.24 11.13 -1.37
N ASN A 314 9.81 12.09 -0.55
CA ASN A 314 8.42 12.21 -0.11
C ASN A 314 7.51 12.97 -1.09
N ASP A 315 7.93 13.13 -2.36
CA ASP A 315 7.07 13.69 -3.41
C ASP A 315 6.10 12.61 -3.93
N TRP A 316 5.13 12.24 -3.10
CA TRP A 316 4.12 11.24 -3.41
C TRP A 316 3.22 11.61 -4.59
N PRO A 317 2.83 12.89 -4.80
CA PRO A 317 2.13 13.29 -6.02
C PRO A 317 2.94 12.95 -7.29
N GLN A 318 4.25 13.22 -7.29
CA GLN A 318 5.07 12.92 -8.46
C GLN A 318 5.30 11.42 -8.64
N LEU A 319 5.40 10.62 -7.57
CA LEU A 319 5.42 9.16 -7.66
C LEU A 319 4.14 8.66 -8.33
N GLY A 320 2.99 9.16 -7.86
CA GLY A 320 1.69 8.83 -8.44
C GLY A 320 1.64 9.18 -9.91
N PHE A 321 2.05 10.40 -10.27
CA PHE A 321 2.09 10.85 -11.66
C PHE A 321 2.95 9.94 -12.54
N ALA A 322 4.16 9.59 -12.08
CA ALA A 322 5.05 8.70 -12.80
C ALA A 322 4.46 7.30 -12.97
N LEU A 323 3.83 6.74 -11.93
CA LEU A 323 3.11 5.48 -11.99
C LEU A 323 1.96 5.52 -12.98
N GLY A 324 1.15 6.58 -12.96
CA GLY A 324 0.05 6.76 -13.90
C GLY A 324 0.52 6.89 -15.35
N ARG A 325 1.64 7.59 -15.58
CA ARG A 325 2.28 7.68 -16.91
C ARG A 325 2.78 6.32 -17.39
N ALA A 326 3.47 5.56 -16.54
CA ALA A 326 3.94 4.22 -16.86
C ALA A 326 2.80 3.26 -17.21
N ILE A 327 1.67 3.35 -16.49
CA ILE A 327 0.46 2.56 -16.79
C ILE A 327 -0.18 3.02 -18.11
N ALA A 328 -0.26 4.33 -18.35
CA ALA A 328 -0.86 4.89 -19.56
C ALA A 328 -0.10 4.57 -20.86
N GLU A 329 1.14 4.06 -20.77
CA GLU A 329 1.89 3.53 -21.91
C GLU A 329 1.35 2.18 -22.41
N PHE A 330 0.58 1.46 -21.59
CA PHE A 330 -0.05 0.23 -22.01
C PHE A 330 -1.20 0.46 -23.01
N PRO A 331 -1.47 -0.52 -23.90
CA PRO A 331 -2.62 -0.45 -24.81
C PRO A 331 -3.94 -0.34 -24.04
N ARG A 332 -4.72 0.71 -24.33
CA ARG A 332 -6.06 0.93 -23.77
C ARG A 332 -7.07 -0.03 -24.39
N ARG A 333 -8.06 -0.44 -23.61
CA ARG A 333 -9.08 -1.42 -24.02
C ARG A 333 -10.49 -0.92 -23.81
N THR A 334 -10.74 -0.40 -22.63
CA THR A 334 -12.00 0.24 -22.27
C THR A 334 -11.73 1.67 -21.83
N GLU A 335 -12.72 2.52 -21.98
CA GLU A 335 -12.62 3.94 -21.58
C GLU A 335 -12.73 4.12 -20.05
N SER A 336 -13.22 3.09 -19.37
CA SER A 336 -13.42 3.08 -17.92
C SER A 336 -13.39 1.66 -17.36
N GLY A 337 -13.20 1.57 -16.06
CA GLY A 337 -13.32 0.34 -15.28
C GLY A 337 -13.72 0.65 -13.85
N ALA A 338 -14.46 -0.27 -13.22
CA ALA A 338 -14.79 -0.18 -11.81
C ALA A 338 -14.57 -1.52 -11.12
N ALA A 339 -14.37 -1.47 -9.81
CA ALA A 339 -14.14 -2.64 -8.98
C ALA A 339 -14.58 -2.40 -7.55
N LEU A 340 -14.95 -3.50 -6.89
CA LEU A 340 -15.06 -3.59 -5.45
C LEU A 340 -13.86 -4.40 -4.94
N GLY A 341 -12.93 -3.74 -4.27
CA GLY A 341 -11.76 -4.37 -3.67
C GLY A 341 -11.91 -4.49 -2.16
N MET A 342 -11.33 -5.56 -1.64
CA MET A 342 -11.43 -5.93 -0.24
C MET A 342 -10.19 -6.68 0.20
N ILE A 343 -9.98 -6.69 1.50
CA ILE A 343 -9.11 -7.62 2.21
C ILE A 343 -9.52 -7.60 3.68
N ASP A 344 -9.64 -8.79 4.27
CA ASP A 344 -10.09 -8.95 5.65
C ASP A 344 -11.31 -8.03 5.94
N ASP A 345 -11.28 -7.17 6.95
CA ASP A 345 -12.39 -6.27 7.30
C ASP A 345 -12.52 -4.98 6.47
N GLY A 346 -11.58 -4.71 5.56
CA GLY A 346 -11.51 -3.50 4.76
C GLY A 346 -12.14 -3.64 3.37
N SER A 347 -12.86 -2.61 2.91
CA SER A 347 -13.40 -2.57 1.54
C SER A 347 -13.55 -1.17 0.95
N ALA A 348 -13.45 -1.10 -0.38
CA ALA A 348 -13.65 0.12 -1.14
C ALA A 348 -14.31 -0.15 -2.50
N GLU A 349 -15.09 0.83 -2.96
CA GLU A 349 -15.60 0.91 -4.33
C GLU A 349 -14.75 1.90 -5.12
N VAL A 350 -14.26 1.51 -6.29
CA VAL A 350 -13.45 2.38 -7.15
C VAL A 350 -13.99 2.39 -8.57
N ALA A 351 -14.05 3.58 -9.17
CA ALA A 351 -14.28 3.78 -10.59
C ALA A 351 -13.18 4.66 -11.19
N VAL A 352 -12.68 4.26 -12.36
CA VAL A 352 -11.69 4.97 -13.15
C VAL A 352 -12.23 5.17 -14.54
N ALA A 353 -12.12 6.39 -15.09
CA ALA A 353 -12.52 6.69 -16.47
C ALA A 353 -11.59 7.74 -17.07
N PHE A 354 -11.18 7.60 -18.33
CA PHE A 354 -10.37 8.64 -18.97
C PHE A 354 -11.12 9.97 -19.05
N ALA A 355 -10.39 11.07 -18.92
CA ALA A 355 -10.97 12.41 -19.01
C ALA A 355 -9.95 13.44 -19.51
N ALA A 356 -10.46 14.43 -20.24
CA ALA A 356 -9.65 15.57 -20.68
C ALA A 356 -9.13 16.40 -19.50
N GLU A 357 -9.95 16.52 -18.45
CA GLU A 357 -9.58 17.15 -17.19
C GLU A 357 -9.53 16.07 -16.09
N PRO A 358 -8.32 15.74 -15.58
CA PRO A 358 -8.19 14.76 -14.52
C PRO A 358 -8.86 15.24 -13.23
N ASP A 359 -9.52 14.33 -12.53
CA ASP A 359 -10.19 14.64 -11.26
C ASP A 359 -10.11 13.48 -10.28
N PHE A 360 -9.83 13.78 -9.02
CA PHE A 360 -9.74 12.77 -7.96
C PHE A 360 -10.76 13.10 -6.87
N LEU A 361 -11.74 12.22 -6.74
CA LEU A 361 -12.77 12.26 -5.71
C LEU A 361 -12.61 11.06 -4.77
N ILE A 362 -12.54 11.33 -3.48
CA ILE A 362 -12.59 10.31 -2.44
C ILE A 362 -13.67 10.66 -1.42
N GLU A 363 -14.45 9.66 -1.04
CA GLU A 363 -15.51 9.79 -0.04
C GLU A 363 -15.59 8.54 0.85
N THR A 364 -16.32 8.66 1.94
CA THR A 364 -16.62 7.56 2.87
C THR A 364 -18.13 7.27 2.84
N VAL A 365 -18.53 6.07 3.24
CA VAL A 365 -19.93 5.79 3.56
C VAL A 365 -20.39 6.68 4.73
N GLU A 366 -21.70 6.94 4.83
CA GLU A 366 -22.27 7.91 5.78
C GLU A 366 -21.93 7.57 7.25
N GLN A 367 -21.75 6.28 7.56
CA GLN A 367 -21.40 5.80 8.90
C GLN A 367 -19.96 6.08 9.30
N LEU A 368 -19.10 6.52 8.37
CA LEU A 368 -17.67 6.72 8.57
C LEU A 368 -17.30 8.20 8.45
N ASP A 369 -16.85 8.81 9.55
CA ASP A 369 -16.35 10.19 9.53
C ASP A 369 -15.03 10.28 8.72
N PRO A 370 -15.02 11.01 7.59
CA PRO A 370 -13.81 11.15 6.78
C PRO A 370 -12.70 11.90 7.50
N THR A 371 -13.01 12.86 8.38
CA THR A 371 -11.98 13.65 9.06
C THR A 371 -11.19 12.78 10.04
N TRP A 372 -11.92 11.98 10.82
CA TRP A 372 -11.33 10.96 11.67
C TRP A 372 -10.49 9.97 10.86
N PHE A 373 -11.06 9.33 9.82
CA PHE A 373 -10.38 8.28 9.07
C PHE A 373 -9.09 8.75 8.40
N PHE A 374 -9.13 9.88 7.67
CA PHE A 374 -7.93 10.37 6.98
C PHE A 374 -6.86 10.90 7.94
N GLY A 375 -7.24 11.27 9.17
CA GLY A 375 -6.33 11.68 10.23
C GLY A 375 -5.66 10.52 10.99
N LEU A 376 -6.09 9.27 10.78
CA LEU A 376 -5.48 8.12 11.45
C LEU A 376 -4.06 7.86 10.96
N ARG A 377 -3.15 7.56 11.90
CA ARG A 377 -1.88 6.91 11.60
C ARG A 377 -2.17 5.53 11.00
N CYS A 378 -1.53 5.20 9.89
CA CYS A 378 -1.58 3.89 9.27
C CYS A 378 -0.16 3.41 9.02
N GLU A 379 0.27 2.34 9.71
CA GLU A 379 1.64 1.82 9.62
C GLU A 379 2.71 2.92 9.81
N GLN A 380 3.67 3.06 8.88
CA GLN A 380 4.72 4.08 8.97
C GLN A 380 4.21 5.50 8.65
N LEU A 381 2.96 5.69 8.22
CA LEU A 381 2.41 7.00 7.85
C LEU A 381 1.71 7.65 9.04
N ALA A 382 2.04 8.92 9.31
CA ALA A 382 1.41 9.72 10.37
C ALA A 382 -0.06 10.05 10.10
N SER A 383 -0.47 10.07 8.84
CA SER A 383 -1.85 10.25 8.37
C SER A 383 -2.01 9.62 6.99
N SER A 384 -3.23 9.67 6.44
CA SER A 384 -3.49 9.17 5.08
C SER A 384 -3.02 10.12 3.96
N ALA A 385 -2.49 11.30 4.28
CA ALA A 385 -2.15 12.32 3.28
C ALA A 385 -1.22 11.81 2.15
N PRO A 386 -0.12 11.06 2.44
CA PRO A 386 0.73 10.48 1.39
C PRO A 386 0.00 9.58 0.39
N LEU A 387 -0.99 8.80 0.85
CA LEU A 387 -1.77 7.92 -0.02
C LEU A 387 -2.76 8.70 -0.89
N LEU A 388 -3.34 9.76 -0.35
CA LEU A 388 -4.22 10.68 -1.09
C LEU A 388 -3.45 11.44 -2.17
N GLU A 389 -2.24 11.89 -1.83
CA GLU A 389 -1.31 12.53 -2.76
C GLU A 389 -0.87 11.59 -3.88
N LEU A 390 -0.52 10.34 -3.54
CA LEU A 390 -0.19 9.29 -4.49
C LEU A 390 -1.33 9.03 -5.48
N LEU A 391 -2.57 8.85 -4.99
CA LEU A 391 -3.74 8.62 -5.85
C LEU A 391 -4.08 9.83 -6.73
N ARG A 392 -3.92 11.05 -6.21
CA ARG A 392 -4.07 12.28 -7.00
C ARG A 392 -3.05 12.34 -8.13
N GLY A 393 -1.78 12.06 -7.82
CA GLY A 393 -0.73 11.96 -8.82
C GLY A 393 -1.05 10.91 -9.89
N LEU A 394 -1.44 9.70 -9.45
CA LEU A 394 -1.84 8.59 -10.32
C LEU A 394 -2.91 9.02 -11.32
N THR A 395 -3.94 9.70 -10.81
CA THR A 395 -5.05 10.23 -11.59
C THR A 395 -4.60 11.21 -12.67
N GLN A 396 -3.70 12.14 -12.30
CA GLN A 396 -3.11 13.09 -13.25
C GLN A 396 -2.25 12.41 -14.31
N GLY A 397 -1.40 11.46 -13.91
CA GLY A 397 -0.53 10.71 -14.82
C GLY A 397 -1.31 9.88 -15.83
N LEU A 398 -2.42 9.28 -15.40
CA LEU A 398 -3.33 8.50 -16.26
C LEU A 398 -4.16 9.36 -17.22
N GLN A 399 -4.30 10.67 -16.97
CA GLN A 399 -5.32 11.53 -17.58
C GLN A 399 -6.74 10.95 -17.40
N ALA A 400 -7.11 10.70 -16.15
CA ALA A 400 -8.37 10.05 -15.79
C ALA A 400 -9.11 10.79 -14.67
N ARG A 401 -10.38 10.43 -14.48
CA ARG A 401 -11.11 10.63 -13.24
C ARG A 401 -11.02 9.37 -12.41
N LEU A 402 -10.69 9.53 -11.14
CA LEU A 402 -10.66 8.46 -10.15
C LEU A 402 -11.67 8.81 -9.06
N HIS A 403 -12.67 7.96 -8.88
CA HIS A 403 -13.61 8.02 -7.76
C HIS A 403 -13.37 6.83 -6.84
N VAL A 404 -13.15 7.13 -5.56
CA VAL A 404 -12.95 6.15 -4.50
C VAL A 404 -14.00 6.36 -3.42
N ARG A 405 -14.72 5.32 -3.03
CA ARG A 405 -15.57 5.31 -1.84
C ARG A 405 -15.07 4.25 -0.86
N ILE A 406 -14.75 4.68 0.34
CA ILE A 406 -14.32 3.81 1.44
C ILE A 406 -15.56 3.28 2.15
N CYS A 407 -15.68 1.96 2.21
CA CYS A 407 -16.91 1.27 2.60
C CYS A 407 -16.78 0.54 3.95
N GLY A 408 -15.74 -0.28 4.10
CA GLY A 408 -15.48 -1.05 5.31
C GLY A 408 -14.18 -0.63 5.98
N VAL A 409 -14.24 -0.32 7.28
CA VAL A 409 -13.07 0.06 8.08
C VAL A 409 -13.22 -0.47 9.52
N GLU A 410 -12.41 -1.46 9.91
CA GLU A 410 -12.08 -1.73 11.32
C GLU A 410 -10.58 -1.49 11.55
N ASP A 411 -9.74 -1.92 10.61
CA ASP A 411 -8.31 -1.60 10.53
C ASP A 411 -8.03 -0.63 9.35
N PRO A 412 -7.39 0.54 9.58
CA PRO A 412 -7.02 1.46 8.51
C PRO A 412 -6.07 0.82 7.47
N HIS A 413 -5.24 -0.15 7.86
CA HIS A 413 -4.38 -0.90 6.94
C HIS A 413 -5.24 -1.62 5.89
N HIS A 414 -6.20 -2.42 6.33
CA HIS A 414 -7.04 -3.22 5.45
C HIS A 414 -7.94 -2.35 4.57
N ALA A 415 -8.41 -1.21 5.10
CA ALA A 415 -9.16 -0.24 4.31
C ALA A 415 -8.32 0.33 3.14
N TRP A 416 -7.08 0.75 3.41
CA TRP A 416 -6.18 1.25 2.36
C TRP A 416 -5.76 0.17 1.37
N GLU A 417 -5.46 -1.04 1.83
CA GLU A 417 -5.25 -2.16 0.92
C GLU A 417 -6.48 -2.40 0.03
N GLY A 418 -7.70 -2.35 0.58
CA GLY A 418 -8.96 -2.42 -0.17
C GLY A 418 -9.03 -1.38 -1.29
N VAL A 419 -8.69 -0.12 -1.01
CA VAL A 419 -8.62 0.97 -2.01
C VAL A 419 -7.63 0.64 -3.13
N PHE A 420 -6.37 0.36 -2.81
CA PHE A 420 -5.32 0.17 -3.81
C PHE A 420 -5.51 -1.13 -4.62
N ARG A 421 -6.10 -2.17 -4.00
CA ARG A 421 -6.53 -3.38 -4.71
C ARG A 421 -7.64 -3.06 -5.72
N SER A 422 -8.65 -2.29 -5.32
CA SER A 422 -9.75 -1.87 -6.21
C SER A 422 -9.23 -1.07 -7.40
N VAL A 423 -8.30 -0.13 -7.15
CA VAL A 423 -7.63 0.65 -8.20
C VAL A 423 -6.92 -0.28 -9.18
N GLY A 424 -6.12 -1.22 -8.69
CA GLY A 424 -5.42 -2.18 -9.55
C GLY A 424 -6.35 -3.08 -10.37
N ILE A 425 -7.49 -3.52 -9.81
CA ILE A 425 -8.50 -4.32 -10.52
C ILE A 425 -9.23 -3.47 -11.57
N ALA A 426 -9.64 -2.23 -11.24
CA ALA A 426 -10.26 -1.33 -12.20
C ALA A 426 -9.33 -1.01 -13.37
N LEU A 427 -8.03 -0.81 -13.10
CA LEU A 427 -7.01 -0.60 -14.13
C LEU A 427 -6.73 -1.86 -14.94
N SER A 428 -6.78 -3.06 -14.35
CA SER A 428 -6.62 -4.30 -15.11
C SER A 428 -7.73 -4.44 -16.17
N LYS A 429 -8.97 -4.08 -15.84
CA LYS A 429 -10.09 -4.04 -16.80
C LYS A 429 -9.84 -3.09 -17.98
N MET A 430 -9.15 -1.97 -17.72
CA MET A 430 -8.86 -0.94 -18.73
C MET A 430 -7.65 -1.24 -19.62
N PHE A 431 -6.65 -1.97 -19.12
CA PHE A 431 -5.34 -2.08 -19.78
C PHE A 431 -4.83 -3.52 -20.00
N ALA A 432 -5.27 -4.52 -19.22
CA ALA A 432 -4.67 -5.85 -19.25
C ALA A 432 -4.92 -6.57 -20.58
N PRO A 433 -3.87 -7.13 -21.25
CA PRO A 433 -3.90 -7.63 -22.64
C PRO A 433 -4.94 -8.71 -22.93
N GLU A 434 -5.24 -8.94 -24.22
CA GLU A 434 -6.28 -9.86 -24.69
C GLU A 434 -5.57 -11.18 -24.80
N MET A 435 -6.05 -12.14 -24.03
CA MET A 435 -5.27 -13.32 -23.75
C MET A 435 -5.72 -14.43 -24.70
N PRO A 436 -4.78 -15.10 -25.41
CA PRO A 436 -5.12 -16.19 -26.30
C PRO A 436 -5.74 -17.33 -25.48
N THR A 437 -6.81 -17.94 -26.01
CA THR A 437 -7.43 -19.14 -25.44
C THR A 437 -6.42 -20.29 -25.38
N ALA A 438 -6.07 -20.74 -24.18
CA ALA A 438 -5.26 -21.93 -24.01
C ALA A 438 -6.08 -23.21 -24.24
N GLN A 439 -5.49 -24.21 -24.91
CA GLN A 439 -6.06 -25.55 -25.04
C GLN A 439 -5.69 -26.41 -23.82
N ALA A 440 -6.72 -26.99 -23.21
CA ALA A 440 -6.68 -27.81 -22.00
C ALA A 440 -6.00 -29.17 -22.21
N ASP A 441 -5.16 -29.59 -21.27
CA ASP A 441 -4.68 -30.98 -21.16
C ASP A 441 -5.23 -31.63 -19.88
N ALA A 442 -5.81 -32.82 -20.02
CA ALA A 442 -6.47 -33.55 -18.94
C ALA A 442 -5.48 -34.34 -18.06
N ALA A 443 -5.64 -34.25 -16.73
CA ALA A 443 -4.94 -35.09 -15.76
C ALA A 443 -5.92 -35.97 -14.97
N SER A 444 -5.61 -37.26 -14.84
CA SER A 444 -6.46 -38.29 -14.24
C SER A 444 -6.19 -38.54 -12.75
N GLY A 445 -7.26 -38.73 -11.97
CA GLY A 445 -7.26 -38.86 -10.51
C GLY A 445 -6.83 -40.21 -9.92
N LYS A 446 -6.71 -40.23 -8.58
CA LYS A 446 -6.48 -41.40 -7.72
C LYS A 446 -7.64 -41.57 -6.73
N ALA A 447 -7.93 -42.83 -6.38
CA ALA A 447 -9.02 -43.24 -5.49
C ALA A 447 -8.83 -42.82 -4.02
N ALA A 448 -9.96 -42.65 -3.31
CA ALA A 448 -10.05 -42.01 -2.00
C ALA A 448 -10.61 -42.90 -0.86
N PRO A 449 -10.42 -42.50 0.43
CA PRO A 449 -10.76 -43.28 1.62
C PRO A 449 -12.20 -43.07 2.15
N ALA A 450 -12.57 -43.80 3.21
CA ALA A 450 -13.96 -44.01 3.67
C ALA A 450 -14.64 -42.86 4.44
N HIS A 451 -13.92 -41.85 4.94
CA HIS A 451 -14.46 -40.66 5.62
C HIS A 451 -13.65 -39.41 5.24
N GLY A 452 -14.32 -38.25 5.16
CA GLY A 452 -13.70 -36.98 4.81
C GLY A 452 -14.17 -36.42 3.46
N ILE A 453 -13.37 -35.52 2.90
CA ILE A 453 -13.62 -34.87 1.60
C ILE A 453 -12.84 -35.60 0.51
N VAL A 454 -13.50 -35.88 -0.60
CA VAL A 454 -13.01 -36.66 -1.74
C VAL A 454 -13.29 -35.91 -3.03
N VAL A 455 -12.26 -35.70 -3.86
CA VAL A 455 -12.42 -35.22 -5.24
C VAL A 455 -12.69 -36.42 -6.14
N GLU A 456 -13.90 -36.52 -6.69
CA GLU A 456 -14.31 -37.60 -7.60
C GLU A 456 -13.96 -37.30 -9.05
N GLU A 457 -14.05 -36.04 -9.45
CA GLU A 457 -13.79 -35.56 -10.80
C GLU A 457 -13.03 -34.24 -10.74
N LEU A 458 -12.03 -34.07 -11.61
CA LEU A 458 -11.31 -32.81 -11.77
C LEU A 458 -10.76 -32.70 -13.19
N SER A 459 -11.17 -31.66 -13.89
CA SER A 459 -10.67 -31.23 -15.19
C SER A 459 -10.73 -29.71 -15.26
N GLU A 460 -10.17 -29.11 -16.31
CA GLU A 460 -10.23 -27.66 -16.48
C GLU A 460 -11.65 -27.13 -16.67
N GLN A 461 -12.62 -28.00 -16.97
CA GLN A 461 -14.01 -27.63 -17.23
C GLN A 461 -14.99 -28.13 -16.18
N ALA A 462 -14.62 -29.12 -15.38
CA ALA A 462 -15.53 -29.73 -14.42
C ALA A 462 -14.81 -30.20 -13.16
N ALA A 463 -15.49 -30.14 -12.03
CA ALA A 463 -15.02 -30.71 -10.78
C ALA A 463 -16.20 -31.29 -9.99
N ALA A 464 -15.98 -32.40 -9.30
CA ALA A 464 -16.95 -33.00 -8.39
C ALA A 464 -16.28 -33.41 -7.08
N VAL A 465 -16.90 -33.02 -5.98
CA VAL A 465 -16.41 -33.31 -4.63
C VAL A 465 -17.53 -33.93 -3.80
N VAL A 466 -17.17 -34.95 -3.03
CA VAL A 466 -18.03 -35.59 -2.03
C VAL A 466 -17.45 -35.38 -0.66
N ARG A 467 -18.30 -35.04 0.31
CA ARG A 467 -17.99 -35.07 1.73
C ARG A 467 -18.92 -36.02 2.44
N THR A 468 -18.34 -36.91 3.25
CA THR A 468 -19.10 -37.82 4.11
C THR A 468 -18.68 -37.61 5.56
N THR A 469 -19.67 -37.33 6.42
CA THR A 469 -19.51 -37.23 7.88
C THR A 469 -20.32 -38.32 8.58
N ALA A 470 -20.35 -38.27 9.91
CA ALA A 470 -21.24 -39.14 10.69
C ALA A 470 -22.73 -38.74 10.59
N GLU A 471 -23.04 -37.57 10.02
CA GLU A 471 -24.38 -36.96 10.04
C GLU A 471 -24.96 -36.75 8.64
N SER A 472 -24.09 -36.49 7.65
CA SER A 472 -24.46 -36.07 6.31
C SER A 472 -23.52 -36.64 5.25
N ARG A 473 -24.07 -36.81 4.05
CA ARG A 473 -23.29 -36.98 2.82
C ARG A 473 -23.70 -35.90 1.84
N VAL A 474 -22.72 -35.18 1.32
CA VAL A 474 -22.93 -34.09 0.35
C VAL A 474 -22.06 -34.32 -0.86
N ARG A 475 -22.66 -34.29 -2.04
CA ARG A 475 -21.96 -34.30 -3.32
C ARG A 475 -22.27 -33.01 -4.07
N VAL A 476 -21.24 -32.30 -4.49
CA VAL A 476 -21.36 -31.13 -5.35
C VAL A 476 -20.57 -31.36 -6.63
N ALA A 477 -21.14 -31.04 -7.78
CA ALA A 477 -20.44 -31.03 -9.06
C ALA A 477 -20.70 -29.73 -9.81
N VAL A 478 -19.63 -29.18 -10.39
CA VAL A 478 -19.62 -27.95 -11.20
C VAL A 478 -19.12 -28.29 -12.59
N ASN A 479 -19.78 -27.78 -13.63
CA ASN A 479 -19.33 -27.93 -15.03
C ASN A 479 -19.50 -26.60 -15.79
N CYS A 480 -18.40 -26.08 -16.34
CA CYS A 480 -18.33 -24.82 -17.08
C CYS A 480 -18.49 -24.99 -18.60
N ALA A 481 -18.39 -26.21 -19.13
CA ALA A 481 -18.49 -26.48 -20.56
C ALA A 481 -19.93 -26.75 -21.02
N GLU A 482 -20.70 -27.50 -20.22
CA GLU A 482 -22.07 -27.87 -20.55
C GLU A 482 -23.06 -27.02 -19.77
N HIS A 483 -24.08 -26.48 -20.47
CA HIS A 483 -25.15 -25.68 -19.89
C HIS A 483 -26.46 -26.46 -19.91
N TRP A 484 -26.87 -26.97 -18.74
CA TRP A 484 -28.07 -27.75 -18.49
C TRP A 484 -28.71 -27.28 -17.16
N PRO A 485 -30.02 -27.47 -16.94
CA PRO A 485 -30.66 -27.01 -15.70
C PRO A 485 -30.07 -27.72 -14.49
N GLY A 486 -29.58 -26.99 -13.49
CA GLY A 486 -28.96 -27.57 -12.31
C GLY A 486 -29.84 -28.59 -11.58
N THR A 487 -29.21 -29.53 -10.88
CA THR A 487 -29.91 -30.60 -10.16
C THR A 487 -29.70 -30.43 -8.66
N TYR A 488 -30.79 -30.26 -7.91
CA TYR A 488 -30.74 -29.96 -6.48
C TYR A 488 -31.61 -30.98 -5.72
N SER A 489 -30.96 -31.91 -5.04
CA SER A 489 -31.58 -33.00 -4.27
C SER A 489 -31.23 -32.85 -2.80
N PHE A 490 -32.25 -32.64 -1.96
CA PHE A 490 -32.09 -32.50 -0.51
C PHE A 490 -32.92 -33.57 0.21
N LYS A 491 -32.29 -34.68 0.60
CA LYS A 491 -32.92 -35.77 1.35
C LYS A 491 -32.74 -35.54 2.84
N VAL A 492 -33.68 -34.79 3.41
CA VAL A 492 -33.67 -34.34 4.81
C VAL A 492 -34.96 -34.75 5.53
N GLY A 493 -34.97 -34.68 6.86
CA GLY A 493 -36.17 -34.95 7.66
C GLY A 493 -37.30 -33.95 7.36
N PRO A 494 -38.58 -34.33 7.57
CA PRO A 494 -39.74 -33.49 7.21
C PRO A 494 -39.85 -32.17 7.98
N SER A 495 -39.11 -32.03 9.09
CA SER A 495 -39.05 -30.79 9.88
C SER A 495 -38.00 -29.78 9.36
N ILE A 496 -37.15 -30.16 8.41
CA ILE A 496 -36.06 -29.33 7.88
C ILE A 496 -36.55 -28.67 6.59
N GLN A 497 -36.51 -27.34 6.54
CA GLN A 497 -37.07 -26.55 5.45
C GLN A 497 -35.95 -25.91 4.62
N VAL A 498 -35.77 -26.40 3.38
CA VAL A 498 -34.73 -25.92 2.44
C VAL A 498 -35.26 -25.79 0.99
N SER A 499 -36.58 -25.74 0.83
CA SER A 499 -37.28 -25.83 -0.46
C SER A 499 -36.91 -24.73 -1.46
N GLY A 500 -36.57 -23.52 -0.99
CA GLY A 500 -36.14 -22.40 -1.85
C GLY A 500 -34.66 -22.42 -2.22
N PHE A 501 -33.84 -23.25 -1.56
CA PHE A 501 -32.39 -23.11 -1.63
C PHE A 501 -31.81 -23.46 -3.00
N GLY A 502 -32.36 -24.50 -3.66
CA GLY A 502 -31.96 -24.88 -5.02
C GLY A 502 -32.13 -23.75 -6.04
N GLY A 503 -33.17 -22.91 -5.89
CA GLY A 503 -33.40 -21.76 -6.77
C GLY A 503 -32.35 -20.66 -6.61
N LEU A 504 -31.87 -20.43 -5.38
CA LEU A 504 -30.77 -19.51 -5.11
C LEU A 504 -29.43 -20.01 -5.69
N LEU A 505 -29.13 -21.29 -5.48
CA LEU A 505 -27.94 -21.94 -6.05
C LEU A 505 -27.94 -21.89 -7.57
N GLU A 506 -29.09 -22.12 -8.20
CA GLU A 506 -29.26 -22.01 -9.66
C GLU A 506 -29.02 -20.57 -10.15
N ALA A 507 -29.58 -19.57 -9.48
CA ALA A 507 -29.39 -18.17 -9.85
C ALA A 507 -27.91 -17.75 -9.78
N MET A 508 -27.18 -18.22 -8.77
CA MET A 508 -25.74 -18.00 -8.64
C MET A 508 -24.95 -18.72 -9.75
N ALA A 509 -25.24 -20.00 -10.00
CA ALA A 509 -24.54 -20.80 -11.00
C ALA A 509 -24.70 -20.21 -12.42
N GLN A 510 -25.91 -19.75 -12.76
CA GLN A 510 -26.20 -19.10 -14.04
C GLN A 510 -25.36 -17.83 -14.24
N GLU A 511 -25.28 -16.95 -13.24
CA GLU A 511 -24.49 -15.72 -13.32
C GLU A 511 -22.98 -16.01 -13.31
N ALA A 512 -22.55 -17.09 -12.65
CA ALA A 512 -21.16 -17.54 -12.66
C ALA A 512 -20.73 -18.20 -13.98
N GLY A 513 -21.68 -18.55 -14.85
CA GLY A 513 -21.40 -19.21 -16.13
C GLY A 513 -21.03 -20.70 -15.99
N PHE A 514 -21.62 -21.40 -15.02
CA PHE A 514 -21.47 -22.85 -14.87
C PHE A 514 -22.79 -23.53 -14.50
N THR A 515 -22.82 -24.85 -14.64
CA THR A 515 -23.90 -25.71 -14.14
C THR A 515 -23.53 -26.33 -12.82
N LEU A 516 -24.55 -26.56 -11.98
CA LEU A 516 -24.38 -27.02 -10.61
C LEU A 516 -25.29 -28.21 -10.32
N ALA A 517 -24.71 -29.30 -9.81
CA ALA A 517 -25.43 -30.41 -9.20
C ALA A 517 -25.11 -30.48 -7.71
N VAL A 518 -26.14 -30.63 -6.88
CA VAL A 518 -26.02 -30.84 -5.44
C VAL A 518 -26.92 -32.01 -5.04
N ASP A 519 -26.33 -33.04 -4.42
CA ASP A 519 -27.05 -34.12 -3.73
C ASP A 519 -26.63 -34.14 -2.26
N PHE A 520 -27.57 -33.77 -1.39
CA PHE A 520 -27.41 -33.81 0.06
C PHE A 520 -28.28 -34.93 0.63
N VAL A 521 -27.70 -35.75 1.49
CA VAL A 521 -28.39 -36.81 2.21
C VAL A 521 -28.06 -36.71 3.69
N ALA A 522 -29.07 -36.51 4.53
CA ALA A 522 -28.95 -36.64 5.97
C ALA A 522 -28.92 -38.13 6.34
N GLU A 523 -27.82 -38.62 6.90
CA GLU A 523 -27.70 -40.00 7.41
C GLU A 523 -28.24 -40.12 8.86
N ARG A 524 -28.27 -39.01 9.60
CA ARG A 524 -28.84 -38.89 10.96
C ARG A 524 -29.68 -37.62 11.09
N LEU A 525 -30.07 -37.28 12.34
CA LEU A 525 -30.74 -36.02 12.67
C LEU A 525 -29.83 -34.85 12.30
N SER A 526 -30.31 -33.97 11.44
CA SER A 526 -29.60 -32.77 10.95
C SER A 526 -30.48 -31.53 11.15
N SER A 527 -29.87 -30.35 11.09
CA SER A 527 -30.53 -29.04 11.10
C SER A 527 -30.45 -28.41 9.71
N SER A 528 -31.24 -27.36 9.46
CA SER A 528 -31.14 -26.56 8.24
C SER A 528 -29.75 -25.94 8.05
N HIS A 529 -29.13 -25.40 9.10
CA HIS A 529 -27.78 -24.85 9.02
C HIS A 529 -26.72 -25.87 8.56
N VAL A 530 -26.79 -27.13 9.02
CA VAL A 530 -25.84 -28.17 8.58
C VAL A 530 -26.00 -28.42 7.08
N VAL A 531 -27.24 -28.38 6.57
CA VAL A 531 -27.51 -28.57 5.14
C VAL A 531 -26.87 -27.45 4.34
N THR A 532 -27.10 -26.20 4.70
CA THR A 532 -26.62 -25.03 3.96
C THR A 532 -25.10 -24.84 4.11
N GLU A 533 -24.56 -24.94 5.32
CA GLU A 533 -23.13 -24.83 5.62
C GLU A 533 -22.32 -25.91 4.89
N ASP A 534 -22.70 -27.19 5.01
CA ASP A 534 -21.96 -28.27 4.36
C ASP A 534 -22.04 -28.18 2.82
N ILE A 535 -23.17 -27.74 2.26
CA ILE A 535 -23.28 -27.49 0.82
C ILE A 535 -22.34 -26.36 0.41
N GLY A 536 -22.31 -25.26 1.18
CA GLY A 536 -21.37 -24.16 0.97
C GLY A 536 -19.93 -24.64 1.01
N LEU A 537 -19.55 -25.38 2.06
CA LEU A 537 -18.20 -25.93 2.25
C LEU A 537 -17.77 -26.82 1.08
N VAL A 538 -18.63 -27.74 0.65
CA VAL A 538 -18.29 -28.68 -0.43
C VAL A 538 -18.28 -27.97 -1.79
N LEU A 539 -19.20 -27.03 -2.04
CA LEU A 539 -19.15 -26.20 -3.24
C LEU A 539 -17.88 -25.36 -3.30
N GLY A 540 -17.53 -24.68 -2.20
CA GLY A 540 -16.31 -23.89 -2.11
C GLY A 540 -15.07 -24.73 -2.38
N LYS A 541 -15.02 -25.94 -1.83
CA LYS A 541 -13.92 -26.88 -2.08
C LYS A 541 -13.87 -27.35 -3.55
N THR A 542 -15.02 -27.65 -4.16
CA THR A 542 -15.12 -27.98 -5.59
C THR A 542 -14.56 -26.84 -6.45
N LEU A 543 -14.98 -25.61 -6.16
CA LEU A 543 -14.49 -24.41 -6.84
C LEU A 543 -12.99 -24.20 -6.62
N LYS A 544 -12.48 -24.45 -5.40
CA LYS A 544 -11.04 -24.33 -5.08
C LYS A 544 -10.18 -25.28 -5.92
N GLU A 545 -10.56 -26.56 -6.02
CA GLU A 545 -9.82 -27.53 -6.84
C GLU A 545 -9.80 -27.13 -8.32
N LEU A 546 -10.94 -26.69 -8.85
CA LEU A 546 -11.04 -26.17 -10.21
C LEU A 546 -10.15 -24.93 -10.41
N LEU A 547 -10.17 -24.00 -9.45
CA LEU A 547 -9.36 -22.78 -9.48
C LEU A 547 -7.87 -23.09 -9.49
N ILE A 548 -7.41 -23.99 -8.61
CA ILE A 548 -5.99 -24.39 -8.52
C ILE A 548 -5.53 -25.02 -9.83
N LEU A 549 -6.34 -25.89 -10.43
CA LEU A 549 -6.01 -26.50 -11.71
C LEU A 549 -5.88 -25.43 -12.80
N ARG A 550 -6.90 -24.58 -12.98
CA ARG A 550 -6.90 -23.51 -14.00
C ARG A 550 -5.78 -22.49 -13.81
N MET A 551 -5.54 -22.10 -12.56
CA MET A 551 -4.43 -21.23 -12.17
C MET A 551 -3.08 -21.78 -12.67
N ASN A 552 -2.85 -23.08 -12.51
CA ASN A 552 -1.60 -23.72 -12.96
C ASN A 552 -1.56 -23.94 -14.47
N SER A 553 -2.69 -24.27 -15.10
CA SER A 553 -2.79 -24.51 -16.54
C SER A 553 -2.58 -23.23 -17.37
N TYR A 554 -3.38 -22.20 -17.10
CA TYR A 554 -3.42 -20.97 -17.90
C TYR A 554 -3.57 -19.70 -17.07
N GLY A 555 -3.67 -19.79 -15.74
CA GLY A 555 -3.79 -18.63 -14.86
C GLY A 555 -5.21 -18.09 -14.77
N VAL A 556 -5.58 -17.56 -13.62
CA VAL A 556 -6.88 -16.91 -13.39
C VAL A 556 -6.71 -15.63 -12.59
N ASN A 557 -7.72 -14.76 -12.60
CA ASN A 557 -7.73 -13.54 -11.78
C ASN A 557 -7.60 -13.84 -10.29
N GLY A 558 -8.41 -14.78 -9.78
CA GLY A 558 -8.42 -15.20 -8.38
C GLY A 558 -9.03 -14.20 -7.39
N ALA A 559 -9.42 -13.02 -7.86
CA ALA A 559 -10.29 -12.08 -7.18
C ALA A 559 -11.26 -11.48 -8.21
N GLY A 560 -12.46 -11.12 -7.78
CA GLY A 560 -13.51 -10.60 -8.66
C GLY A 560 -14.62 -9.90 -7.90
N SER A 561 -15.41 -9.11 -8.61
CA SER A 561 -16.51 -8.32 -8.09
C SER A 561 -17.68 -8.32 -9.05
N SER A 562 -18.88 -8.10 -8.54
CA SER A 562 -20.10 -8.00 -9.35
C SER A 562 -20.24 -6.66 -10.09
N VAL A 563 -19.18 -5.84 -10.06
CA VAL A 563 -19.11 -4.47 -10.54
C VAL A 563 -18.09 -4.41 -11.66
N SER A 564 -18.47 -3.88 -12.83
CA SER A 564 -17.57 -3.71 -13.96
C SER A 564 -17.39 -2.25 -14.37
N MET A 565 -18.45 -1.45 -14.24
CA MET A 565 -18.50 -0.05 -14.67
C MET A 565 -18.94 0.87 -13.53
N ALA A 566 -18.74 2.19 -13.69
CA ALA A 566 -19.10 3.15 -12.65
C ALA A 566 -20.62 3.16 -12.35
N GLU A 567 -21.43 2.90 -13.37
CA GLU A 567 -22.88 2.84 -13.28
C GLU A 567 -23.34 1.69 -12.36
N ASP A 568 -22.63 0.56 -12.36
CA ASP A 568 -22.90 -0.57 -11.48
C ASP A 568 -22.87 -0.16 -10.00
N LEU A 569 -21.87 0.64 -9.62
CA LEU A 569 -21.73 1.17 -8.26
C LEU A 569 -22.87 2.11 -7.85
N ALA A 570 -23.57 2.71 -8.80
CA ALA A 570 -24.70 3.59 -8.50
C ALA A 570 -26.03 2.83 -8.51
N SER A 571 -26.19 1.88 -9.42
CA SER A 571 -27.49 1.24 -9.69
C SER A 571 -27.72 -0.08 -8.97
N GLN A 572 -26.67 -0.77 -8.51
CA GLN A 572 -26.82 -2.08 -7.87
C GLN A 572 -27.17 -1.92 -6.37
N PRO A 573 -28.32 -2.47 -5.92
CA PRO A 573 -28.71 -2.45 -4.50
C PRO A 573 -27.81 -3.34 -3.63
N VAL A 574 -27.31 -4.43 -4.23
CA VAL A 574 -26.35 -5.36 -3.64
C VAL A 574 -25.15 -5.44 -4.57
N SER A 575 -23.94 -5.38 -4.02
CA SER A 575 -22.71 -5.67 -4.75
C SER A 575 -21.87 -6.66 -3.95
N VAL A 576 -21.27 -7.62 -4.64
CA VAL A 576 -20.47 -8.67 -4.00
C VAL A 576 -19.07 -8.63 -4.59
N GLY A 577 -18.06 -8.83 -3.77
CA GLY A 577 -16.78 -9.27 -4.29
C GLY A 577 -16.21 -10.44 -3.50
N VAL A 578 -15.31 -11.16 -4.17
CA VAL A 578 -14.72 -12.42 -3.73
C VAL A 578 -13.22 -12.37 -3.98
N SER A 579 -12.43 -12.77 -2.99
CA SER A 579 -10.97 -12.79 -3.08
C SER A 579 -10.43 -14.12 -2.55
N VAL A 580 -9.88 -14.96 -3.44
CA VAL A 580 -9.40 -16.33 -3.12
C VAL A 580 -7.92 -16.28 -2.73
N GLU A 581 -7.64 -15.81 -1.52
CA GLU A 581 -6.26 -15.57 -1.03
C GLU A 581 -5.85 -16.47 0.14
N GLY A 582 -6.60 -17.54 0.41
CA GLY A 582 -6.27 -18.45 1.50
C GLY A 582 -6.82 -17.99 2.85
N ARG A 583 -7.85 -17.14 2.87
CA ARG A 583 -8.43 -16.56 4.09
C ARG A 583 -9.94 -16.62 4.06
N LYS A 584 -10.52 -17.34 5.01
CA LYS A 584 -11.97 -17.38 5.24
C LYS A 584 -12.44 -16.08 5.89
N PHE A 585 -13.26 -15.31 5.19
CA PHE A 585 -13.89 -14.11 5.74
C PHE A 585 -15.22 -13.83 5.03
N VAL A 586 -16.27 -13.45 5.76
CA VAL A 586 -17.55 -13.00 5.18
C VAL A 586 -18.00 -11.75 5.92
N LYS A 587 -18.34 -10.68 5.19
CA LYS A 587 -18.80 -9.44 5.82
C LYS A 587 -19.86 -8.74 4.98
N PHE A 588 -20.91 -8.32 5.68
CA PHE A 588 -21.94 -7.43 5.14
C PHE A 588 -21.65 -5.99 5.55
N VAL A 589 -21.77 -5.08 4.59
CA VAL A 589 -21.55 -3.63 4.76
C VAL A 589 -22.81 -2.88 4.34
N PRO A 590 -23.75 -2.65 5.28
CA PRO A 590 -24.93 -1.84 5.02
C PRO A 590 -24.60 -0.35 4.98
N PHE A 591 -25.03 0.35 3.94
CA PHE A 591 -24.74 1.78 3.74
C PHE A 591 -25.87 2.69 4.22
N SER A 592 -27.07 2.17 4.46
CA SER A 592 -28.26 2.96 4.83
C SER A 592 -28.66 2.85 6.30
N GLU A 593 -28.02 1.96 7.06
CA GLU A 593 -28.36 1.72 8.47
C GLU A 593 -27.15 1.14 9.25
N PRO A 594 -27.12 1.25 10.59
CA PRO A 594 -26.10 0.60 11.40
C PRO A 594 -26.16 -0.94 11.30
N TYR A 595 -25.01 -1.60 11.35
CA TYR A 595 -24.90 -3.06 11.22
C TYR A 595 -25.79 -3.84 12.20
N SER A 596 -25.93 -3.38 13.44
CA SER A 596 -26.78 -4.02 14.45
C SER A 596 -28.26 -4.05 14.07
N VAL A 597 -28.74 -3.01 13.38
CA VAL A 597 -30.12 -2.90 12.88
C VAL A 597 -30.28 -3.77 11.64
N PHE A 598 -29.36 -3.66 10.69
CA PHE A 598 -29.31 -4.51 9.50
C PHE A 598 -29.36 -5.99 9.85
N ARG A 599 -28.55 -6.42 10.84
CA ARG A 599 -28.48 -7.81 11.26
C ARG A 599 -29.82 -8.35 11.75
N GLN A 600 -30.57 -7.57 12.52
CA GLN A 600 -31.91 -7.98 12.99
C GLN A 600 -32.94 -8.01 11.87
N ARG A 601 -32.83 -7.07 10.91
CA ARG A 601 -33.80 -6.90 9.83
C ARG A 601 -33.60 -7.88 8.68
N PHE A 602 -32.35 -8.24 8.37
CA PHE A 602 -32.00 -8.92 7.13
C PHE A 602 -31.37 -10.30 7.35
N LEU A 603 -30.57 -10.48 8.40
CA LEU A 603 -29.79 -11.71 8.63
C LEU A 603 -30.45 -12.68 9.62
N LEU A 604 -31.28 -12.21 10.54
CA LEU A 604 -31.84 -13.06 11.61
C LEU A 604 -33.35 -13.21 11.52
N GLY A 605 -33.80 -14.47 11.48
CA GLY A 605 -35.19 -14.87 11.64
C GLY A 605 -36.11 -14.49 10.49
N GLN A 606 -35.56 -14.10 9.34
CA GLN A 606 -36.35 -13.75 8.16
C GLN A 606 -36.66 -15.01 7.36
N ASP A 607 -37.94 -15.26 7.12
CA ASP A 607 -38.38 -16.29 6.18
C ASP A 607 -38.25 -15.77 4.75
N VAL A 608 -37.30 -16.32 4.00
CA VAL A 608 -36.90 -15.83 2.67
C VAL A 608 -37.73 -16.52 1.58
N PHE A 609 -38.01 -17.82 1.72
CA PHE A 609 -38.68 -18.63 0.70
C PHE A 609 -39.61 -19.73 1.26
N GLY A 610 -40.44 -19.39 2.25
CA GLY A 610 -41.46 -20.29 2.77
C GLY A 610 -40.87 -21.45 3.58
N GLY A 611 -39.98 -21.11 4.51
CA GLY A 611 -39.33 -22.01 5.46
C GLY A 611 -37.80 -22.00 5.41
N LEU A 612 -37.18 -21.40 4.39
CA LEU A 612 -35.73 -21.17 4.35
C LEU A 612 -35.42 -19.84 5.05
N PHE A 613 -34.62 -19.89 6.11
CA PHE A 613 -34.33 -18.72 6.95
C PHE A 613 -33.02 -18.04 6.56
N SER A 614 -32.95 -16.73 6.76
CA SER A 614 -31.79 -15.89 6.43
C SER A 614 -30.50 -16.32 7.14
N GLU A 615 -30.58 -16.80 8.37
CA GLU A 615 -29.42 -17.30 9.13
C GLU A 615 -28.80 -18.55 8.49
N ASP A 616 -29.62 -19.45 7.93
CA ASP A 616 -29.11 -20.63 7.23
C ASP A 616 -28.36 -20.23 5.94
N LEU A 617 -28.74 -19.12 5.31
CA LEU A 617 -28.05 -18.57 4.13
C LEU A 617 -26.74 -17.86 4.49
N ASP A 618 -26.66 -17.25 5.67
CA ASP A 618 -25.41 -16.74 6.24
C ASP A 618 -24.43 -17.89 6.48
N ASP A 619 -24.90 -19.01 7.04
CA ASP A 619 -24.12 -20.24 7.24
C ASP A 619 -23.64 -20.85 5.90
N PHE A 620 -24.43 -20.76 4.82
CA PHE A 620 -23.96 -21.15 3.48
C PHE A 620 -22.76 -20.30 3.02
N LEU A 621 -22.81 -18.97 3.20
CA LEU A 621 -21.71 -18.09 2.81
C LEU A 621 -20.46 -18.38 3.62
N ASP A 622 -20.61 -18.64 4.92
CA ASP A 622 -19.51 -19.03 5.81
C ASP A 622 -18.88 -20.37 5.38
N GLY A 623 -19.71 -21.36 5.05
CA GLY A 623 -19.28 -22.62 4.47
C GLY A 623 -18.54 -22.43 3.15
N LEU A 624 -19.12 -21.65 2.22
CA LEU A 624 -18.53 -21.35 0.91
C LEU A 624 -17.16 -20.69 1.05
N ALA A 625 -17.05 -19.67 1.90
CA ALA A 625 -15.80 -18.98 2.19
C ALA A 625 -14.75 -19.94 2.79
N GLY A 626 -15.16 -20.84 3.68
CA GLY A 626 -14.28 -21.85 4.26
C GLY A 626 -13.84 -22.93 3.27
N GLY A 627 -14.72 -23.33 2.35
CA GLY A 627 -14.39 -24.34 1.34
C GLY A 627 -13.46 -23.80 0.25
N LEU A 628 -13.71 -22.55 -0.17
CA LEU A 628 -12.94 -21.88 -1.21
C LEU A 628 -11.66 -21.21 -0.67
N ASP A 629 -11.55 -21.07 0.65
CA ASP A 629 -10.56 -20.24 1.35
C ASP A 629 -10.52 -18.80 0.81
N CYS A 630 -11.70 -18.17 0.77
CA CYS A 630 -11.89 -16.84 0.22
C CYS A 630 -12.53 -15.86 1.20
N SER A 631 -12.27 -14.58 0.94
CA SER A 631 -12.98 -13.46 1.56
C SER A 631 -14.15 -13.05 0.67
N ILE A 632 -15.32 -12.88 1.24
CA ILE A 632 -16.55 -12.44 0.58
C ILE A 632 -17.01 -11.13 1.25
N MET A 633 -17.09 -10.06 0.47
CA MET A 633 -17.57 -8.76 0.92
C MET A 633 -18.88 -8.43 0.20
N ILE A 634 -19.90 -8.05 0.97
CA ILE A 634 -21.26 -7.82 0.47
C ILE A 634 -21.69 -6.41 0.86
N HIS A 635 -21.77 -5.51 -0.11
CA HIS A 635 -22.28 -4.16 0.09
C HIS A 635 -23.80 -4.15 -0.09
N ILE A 636 -24.52 -3.55 0.86
CA ILE A 636 -25.98 -3.38 0.81
C ILE A 636 -26.30 -1.89 0.83
N ARG A 637 -26.69 -1.35 -0.32
CA ARG A 637 -26.79 0.11 -0.53
C ARG A 637 -28.04 0.71 0.12
N GLU A 638 -29.15 0.00 0.05
CA GLU A 638 -30.45 0.46 0.49
C GLU A 638 -31.20 -0.62 1.31
N ASN A 639 -32.30 -0.22 1.94
CA ASN A 639 -33.14 -1.14 2.69
C ASN A 639 -34.00 -1.97 1.72
N ILE A 640 -33.54 -3.18 1.45
CA ILE A 640 -34.19 -4.14 0.54
C ILE A 640 -34.94 -5.19 1.37
N ASP A 641 -36.05 -5.69 0.83
CA ASP A 641 -36.75 -6.86 1.37
C ASP A 641 -35.81 -8.08 1.48
N PRO A 642 -35.83 -8.87 2.57
CA PRO A 642 -34.92 -10.01 2.72
C PRO A 642 -35.01 -11.04 1.58
N ALA A 643 -36.19 -11.37 1.07
CA ALA A 643 -36.35 -12.37 0.02
C ALA A 643 -35.75 -11.89 -1.31
N GLU A 644 -36.04 -10.65 -1.68
CA GLU A 644 -35.45 -10.01 -2.86
C GLU A 644 -33.93 -9.83 -2.70
N GLY A 645 -33.49 -9.37 -1.53
CA GLY A 645 -32.08 -9.08 -1.26
C GLY A 645 -31.20 -10.34 -1.32
N TRP A 646 -31.65 -11.47 -0.76
CA TRP A 646 -30.90 -12.73 -0.84
C TRP A 646 -30.83 -13.28 -2.27
N LEU A 647 -31.91 -13.16 -3.06
CA LEU A 647 -31.86 -13.54 -4.48
C LEU A 647 -30.87 -12.67 -5.26
N LEU A 648 -30.89 -11.35 -5.03
CA LEU A 648 -29.93 -10.44 -5.64
C LEU A 648 -28.50 -10.78 -5.21
N LEU A 649 -28.26 -11.03 -3.92
CA LEU A 649 -26.96 -11.42 -3.39
C LEU A 649 -26.39 -12.65 -4.10
N PHE A 650 -27.16 -13.72 -4.24
CA PHE A 650 -26.70 -14.93 -4.93
C PHE A 650 -26.35 -14.68 -6.40
N ARG A 651 -27.13 -13.84 -7.10
CA ARG A 651 -26.79 -13.43 -8.48
C ARG A 651 -25.48 -12.65 -8.54
N GLN A 652 -25.30 -11.67 -7.65
CA GLN A 652 -24.08 -10.86 -7.62
C GLN A 652 -22.85 -11.66 -7.19
N LEU A 653 -23.02 -12.63 -6.27
CA LEU A 653 -21.99 -13.60 -5.92
C LEU A 653 -21.58 -14.43 -7.14
N GLY A 654 -22.55 -14.87 -7.96
CA GLY A 654 -22.27 -15.54 -9.23
C GLY A 654 -21.42 -14.68 -10.17
N ARG A 655 -21.78 -13.41 -10.37
CA ARG A 655 -20.98 -12.47 -11.19
C ARG A 655 -19.57 -12.25 -10.65
N ALA A 656 -19.42 -12.12 -9.33
CA ALA A 656 -18.10 -12.01 -8.71
C ALA A 656 -17.25 -13.28 -8.94
N LEU A 657 -17.85 -14.47 -8.81
CA LEU A 657 -17.20 -15.74 -9.11
C LEU A 657 -16.82 -15.85 -10.60
N GLN A 658 -17.66 -15.37 -11.51
CA GLN A 658 -17.31 -15.31 -12.93
C GLN A 658 -16.00 -14.55 -13.15
N GLU A 659 -15.85 -13.37 -12.53
CA GLU A 659 -14.61 -12.58 -12.62
C GLU A 659 -13.42 -13.27 -11.93
N VAL A 660 -13.62 -13.94 -10.79
CA VAL A 660 -12.58 -14.73 -10.10
C VAL A 660 -11.97 -15.79 -11.01
N PHE A 661 -12.81 -16.51 -11.77
CA PHE A 661 -12.41 -17.63 -12.63
C PHE A 661 -12.00 -17.23 -14.05
N GLN A 662 -12.05 -15.94 -14.38
CA GLN A 662 -11.66 -15.45 -15.69
C GLN A 662 -10.17 -15.75 -15.96
N GLU A 663 -9.89 -16.27 -17.16
CA GLU A 663 -8.55 -16.65 -17.62
C GLU A 663 -7.61 -15.43 -17.60
N ASN A 664 -6.42 -15.63 -17.03
CA ASN A 664 -5.39 -14.60 -16.90
C ASN A 664 -3.98 -15.21 -17.02
N PRO A 665 -3.43 -15.35 -18.24
CA PRO A 665 -2.11 -15.95 -18.44
C PRO A 665 -0.93 -15.13 -17.90
N CYS A 666 -1.10 -13.84 -17.61
CA CYS A 666 -0.10 -13.08 -16.85
C CYS A 666 0.10 -13.66 -15.43
N ARG A 667 -0.88 -14.42 -14.93
CA ARG A 667 -0.90 -15.07 -13.62
C ARG A 667 -0.76 -16.60 -13.70
N LYS A 668 -0.33 -17.17 -14.83
CA LYS A 668 -0.14 -18.62 -14.96
C LYS A 668 0.84 -19.16 -13.92
N GLY A 669 0.38 -20.11 -13.10
CA GLY A 669 1.12 -20.71 -12.00
C GLY A 669 1.35 -19.79 -10.80
N ILE A 670 0.63 -18.66 -10.72
CA ILE A 670 0.80 -17.65 -9.66
C ILE A 670 -0.45 -17.61 -8.79
N PRO A 671 -0.33 -17.84 -7.47
CA PRO A 671 -1.45 -17.68 -6.55
C PRO A 671 -2.09 -16.28 -6.58
N PRO A 672 -3.38 -16.14 -6.26
CA PRO A 672 -4.06 -14.84 -6.32
C PRO A 672 -3.52 -13.78 -5.34
N GLY A 673 -3.04 -14.20 -4.17
CA GLY A 673 -2.54 -13.30 -3.12
C GLY A 673 -1.11 -12.82 -3.35
N VAL A 674 -0.81 -11.58 -2.94
CA VAL A 674 0.51 -10.91 -3.09
C VAL A 674 1.68 -11.68 -2.46
N LYS A 675 1.38 -12.50 -1.43
CA LYS A 675 2.34 -13.40 -0.78
C LYS A 675 2.68 -14.65 -1.62
N ALA A 676 2.03 -14.83 -2.76
CA ALA A 676 2.20 -15.97 -3.67
C ALA A 676 1.99 -17.34 -3.00
N THR A 677 1.02 -17.42 -2.08
CA THR A 677 0.65 -18.65 -1.37
C THR A 677 -0.85 -18.89 -1.46
N LEU A 678 -1.24 -20.10 -1.80
CA LEU A 678 -2.58 -20.65 -1.59
C LEU A 678 -2.34 -22.06 -1.03
N CYS A 679 -2.78 -22.31 0.21
CA CYS A 679 -2.54 -23.59 0.90
C CYS A 679 -3.40 -24.73 0.37
#